data_AF-A0A2V2W6H8-F1
#
_entry.id   AF-A0A2V2W6H8-F1
#
_cell.length_a   1.000
_cell.length_b   1.000
_cell.length_c   1.000
_cell.angle_alpha   90.00
_cell.angle_beta   90.00
_cell.angle_gamma   90.00
#
_symmetry.space_group_name_H-M   'P 1'
#
loop_
_entity.id
_entity.type
_entity.pdbx_description
1 polymer ?
#
loop_
_entity_poly.entity_id
_entity_poly.type
_entity_poly.pdbx_seq_one_letter_code
_entity_poly.pdbx_strand_id
1 'polypeptide(L)'
;MLSRVAAVRAPRTHNRRRVTGSSGRREGRESERQRPKMSRRVFNSVVLLFLVVMMMCCGIGGASHAEGKTRNTIDPFKGTTSISFANWKEFKDGSKITSLRVPGLVKVGDDVFVVSEAQCGEKDGAGSCAGIVSKHLNISDDSMDISTSDLSLFRMQLVDTAASSFGTTEVLRPTTVVIGNSVYMLLGNYSHKEKQVERKKERGLLLVKGTVSDEGGMKKIRWNETHVVNPQGIGYSHSLTELIGGGGSGAVMGDGAIVFPMQAKDKDGTSVLLSMRLSKSGNKWELSQKKPGKGCRDPTLVKWEKCEYGERLFMMAHCAGGYYDVYRSTEDGYNWYGHFQPITRVWGNSHNRKGYGVQSGSTTAIIEGREVMLITAPVYAKEDNGEGRLHLWVTDKARVYDVGPVSRENDDAAASSLLMKDNNNELISLYENKKDGAYNLVAVRLTEKLERIKEVVKTWKDLDSAFESCSSVSGAAVDLPRKGMCYGPVPTKGLVGFLSGNSTVTEWRDEYLGVNATVTNGEKRVRNGWTFKGPGAWAEWPVGDMGQTVPYYFANTEFTLLATVSIHEVPEVGSVPLIGVRMNDTDSTVLFGLSYTHDKKWLAIPEDVDDAGDVDLWEPNKTYQVVLRMDDKEWTVFVDGEEIHNTEYNTSLFDFHRISHFYIGGDSKHQSATGGHVTVTNVMLYNEELLGDDLRKLNAGKVTIPSLGVEKQPTGQVTSTDVSVASESKSEESAASYEELTESDTDEQEEGIVNGPVPAASSSTLFAGASISESAIAAQSAENSFQRTMPSLPETKRLGKPR
;
A
#
# COMPACT_ATOMS: atom_id res chain seq x y z
N MET A 1 20.85 27.76 -36.28
CA MET A 1 21.24 28.32 -37.60
C MET A 1 22.19 27.34 -38.31
N LEU A 2 22.16 27.35 -39.65
CA LEU A 2 23.14 26.87 -40.67
C LEU A 2 24.50 26.25 -40.21
N SER A 3 25.13 25.30 -40.92
CA SER A 3 24.75 24.45 -42.08
C SER A 3 25.89 23.47 -42.46
N ARG A 4 25.52 22.31 -43.04
CA ARG A 4 26.10 21.54 -44.19
C ARG A 4 26.28 20.04 -43.85
N VAL A 5 25.74 19.02 -44.56
CA VAL A 5 25.33 18.76 -45.98
C VAL A 5 26.46 18.21 -46.87
N ALA A 6 26.11 17.17 -47.67
CA ALA A 6 26.85 16.48 -48.75
C ALA A 6 27.86 15.37 -48.33
N ALA A 7 27.99 14.24 -49.06
CA ALA A 7 27.15 13.66 -50.13
C ALA A 7 27.42 12.14 -50.35
N VAL A 8 26.50 11.47 -51.06
CA VAL A 8 26.50 10.03 -51.40
C VAL A 8 27.23 9.74 -52.71
N ARG A 9 27.94 8.60 -52.81
CA ARG A 9 28.01 7.79 -54.06
C ARG A 9 28.50 6.36 -53.86
N ALA A 10 27.89 5.43 -54.61
CA ALA A 10 28.35 4.05 -54.82
C ALA A 10 28.42 3.77 -56.33
N PRO A 11 29.12 2.71 -56.75
CA PRO A 11 28.67 1.93 -57.91
C PRO A 11 28.67 0.39 -57.66
N ARG A 12 28.05 -0.37 -58.58
CA ARG A 12 27.91 -1.85 -58.56
C ARG A 12 28.54 -2.50 -59.80
N THR A 13 28.59 -3.84 -59.80
CA THR A 13 28.76 -4.78 -60.96
C THR A 13 30.23 -5.01 -61.42
N HIS A 14 30.67 -6.18 -61.94
CA HIS A 14 30.08 -7.54 -62.04
C HIS A 14 31.12 -8.67 -62.36
N ASN A 15 30.63 -9.93 -62.48
CA ASN A 15 31.22 -11.17 -63.08
C ASN A 15 32.00 -12.18 -62.19
N ARG A 16 32.19 -13.48 -62.58
CA ARG A 16 31.24 -14.60 -62.92
C ARG A 16 31.95 -15.96 -63.25
N ARG A 17 31.22 -17.10 -63.11
CA ARG A 17 31.45 -18.53 -63.57
C ARG A 17 32.14 -19.50 -62.55
N ARG A 18 31.89 -20.84 -62.41
CA ARG A 18 31.23 -22.02 -63.12
C ARG A 18 32.22 -23.03 -63.77
N VAL A 19 32.08 -24.39 -63.74
CA VAL A 19 31.11 -25.33 -63.09
C VAL A 19 31.83 -26.37 -62.16
N THR A 20 31.87 -27.73 -62.19
CA THR A 20 31.31 -28.82 -63.05
C THR A 20 31.34 -30.25 -62.39
N GLY A 21 30.24 -31.03 -62.45
CA GLY A 21 30.20 -32.54 -62.49
C GLY A 21 30.29 -33.37 -61.18
N SER A 22 29.81 -34.64 -61.11
CA SER A 22 28.92 -35.42 -62.02
C SER A 22 28.37 -36.74 -61.41
N SER A 23 27.20 -37.19 -61.90
CA SER A 23 26.75 -38.61 -62.13
C SER A 23 26.59 -39.63 -60.97
N GLY A 24 25.91 -40.76 -61.29
CA GLY A 24 25.72 -41.96 -60.46
C GLY A 24 24.89 -43.06 -61.19
N ARG A 25 24.97 -44.34 -60.79
CA ARG A 25 24.16 -45.47 -61.33
C ARG A 25 24.07 -46.67 -60.36
N ARG A 26 23.18 -47.63 -60.63
CA ARG A 26 22.80 -48.81 -59.80
C ARG A 26 23.35 -50.16 -60.33
N GLU A 27 23.53 -51.10 -59.41
CA GLU A 27 23.18 -52.56 -59.43
C GLU A 27 22.77 -52.93 -57.98
N GLY A 28 21.86 -53.86 -57.64
CA GLY A 28 21.85 -55.33 -57.87
C GLY A 28 22.41 -56.03 -56.60
N ARG A 29 21.74 -56.96 -55.88
CA ARG A 29 20.51 -57.75 -56.13
C ARG A 29 19.93 -58.36 -54.81
N GLU A 30 18.60 -58.53 -54.75
CA GLU A 30 17.70 -59.37 -53.90
C GLU A 30 18.12 -59.95 -52.51
N SER A 31 17.43 -59.54 -51.44
CA SER A 31 16.64 -60.44 -50.54
C SER A 31 15.80 -59.67 -49.48
N GLU A 32 14.52 -60.04 -49.30
CA GLU A 32 13.61 -59.54 -48.23
C GLU A 32 13.75 -60.41 -46.94
N ARG A 33 13.28 -60.06 -45.73
CA ARG A 33 12.33 -59.03 -45.26
C ARG A 33 12.51 -58.71 -43.76
N GLN A 34 12.41 -57.44 -43.33
CA GLN A 34 11.73 -57.06 -42.07
C GLN A 34 11.44 -55.56 -41.99
N ARG A 35 10.39 -55.16 -41.26
CA ARG A 35 9.98 -53.74 -41.11
C ARG A 35 10.92 -53.00 -40.14
N PRO A 36 11.36 -51.76 -40.43
CA PRO A 36 12.15 -50.97 -39.49
C PRO A 36 11.31 -50.56 -38.27
N LYS A 37 11.86 -50.78 -37.06
CA LYS A 37 11.29 -50.27 -35.81
C LYS A 37 11.55 -48.76 -35.72
N MET A 38 10.56 -47.96 -35.32
CA MET A 38 10.79 -46.55 -35.01
C MET A 38 11.74 -46.43 -33.81
N SER A 39 12.86 -45.72 -33.99
CA SER A 39 13.83 -45.45 -32.93
C SER A 39 13.33 -44.32 -32.02
N ARG A 40 13.05 -44.65 -30.76
CA ARG A 40 12.76 -43.66 -29.70
C ARG A 40 13.89 -42.63 -29.61
N ARG A 41 13.59 -41.33 -29.70
CA ARG A 41 14.44 -40.26 -29.17
C ARG A 41 13.63 -39.01 -28.79
N VAL A 42 13.98 -38.46 -27.64
CA VAL A 42 13.64 -37.11 -27.13
C VAL A 42 12.16 -36.71 -27.21
N PHE A 43 11.38 -37.12 -26.21
CA PHE A 43 10.21 -36.33 -25.80
C PHE A 43 10.70 -35.06 -25.09
N ASN A 44 10.05 -33.93 -25.33
CA ASN A 44 10.54 -32.62 -24.89
C ASN A 44 10.47 -32.45 -23.35
N SER A 45 11.64 -32.23 -22.74
CA SER A 45 11.79 -31.90 -21.31
C SER A 45 10.96 -30.68 -20.87
N VAL A 46 10.62 -29.79 -21.81
CA VAL A 46 9.82 -28.57 -21.59
C VAL A 46 8.42 -28.89 -21.05
N VAL A 47 7.75 -29.96 -21.53
CA VAL A 47 6.39 -30.32 -21.08
C VAL A 47 6.41 -30.88 -19.67
N LEU A 48 7.46 -31.62 -19.31
CA LEU A 48 7.64 -32.08 -17.92
C LEU A 48 7.98 -30.90 -16.99
N LEU A 49 8.74 -29.91 -17.47
CA LEU A 49 9.00 -28.67 -16.73
C LEU A 49 7.70 -27.90 -16.48
N PHE A 50 6.86 -27.72 -17.51
CA PHE A 50 5.56 -27.05 -17.37
C PHE A 50 4.61 -27.79 -16.41
N LEU A 51 4.57 -29.12 -16.45
CA LEU A 51 3.77 -29.91 -15.51
C LEU A 51 4.30 -29.86 -14.07
N VAL A 52 5.62 -29.80 -13.87
CA VAL A 52 6.21 -29.60 -12.52
C VAL A 52 5.94 -28.20 -12.00
N VAL A 53 6.04 -27.15 -12.84
CA VAL A 53 5.70 -25.77 -12.47
C VAL A 53 4.21 -25.66 -12.11
N MET A 54 3.31 -26.19 -12.96
CA MET A 54 1.87 -26.17 -12.67
C MET A 54 1.49 -26.99 -11.42
N MET A 55 2.12 -28.15 -11.19
CA MET A 55 1.90 -28.93 -9.96
C MET A 55 2.43 -28.23 -8.70
N MET A 56 3.48 -27.41 -8.80
CA MET A 56 3.95 -26.57 -7.69
C MET A 56 3.06 -25.36 -7.41
N CYS A 57 2.21 -24.94 -8.37
CA CYS A 57 1.28 -23.82 -8.19
C CYS A 57 -0.08 -24.19 -7.55
N CYS A 58 -0.37 -25.48 -7.33
CA CYS A 58 -1.65 -25.93 -6.74
C CYS A 58 -1.50 -26.88 -5.53
N GLY A 59 -0.43 -26.73 -4.74
CA GLY A 59 -0.31 -27.36 -3.42
C GLY A 59 -0.78 -26.41 -2.31
N ILE A 60 -1.97 -26.62 -1.73
CA ILE A 60 -2.44 -25.89 -0.55
C ILE A 60 -1.69 -26.40 0.69
N GLY A 61 -0.43 -25.98 0.83
CA GLY A 61 0.31 -26.06 2.07
C GLY A 61 -0.11 -24.91 2.99
N GLY A 62 -0.83 -25.21 4.07
CA GLY A 62 -1.15 -24.21 5.09
C GLY A 62 0.15 -23.63 5.66
N ALA A 63 0.39 -22.35 5.42
CA ALA A 63 1.63 -21.67 5.80
C ALA A 63 1.66 -21.42 7.32
N SER A 64 2.08 -22.43 8.08
CA SER A 64 2.41 -22.29 9.49
C SER A 64 3.53 -21.24 9.65
N HIS A 65 3.22 -20.05 10.15
CA HIS A 65 4.26 -19.14 10.64
C HIS A 65 5.05 -19.88 11.72
N ALA A 66 6.37 -19.92 11.55
CA ALA A 66 7.24 -20.77 12.34
C ALA A 66 7.54 -20.16 13.72
N GLU A 67 6.63 -20.35 14.66
CA GLU A 67 7.04 -20.51 16.06
C GLU A 67 8.16 -21.57 16.13
N GLY A 68 9.17 -21.34 16.97
CA GLY A 68 10.18 -22.37 17.24
C GLY A 68 11.33 -22.54 16.22
N LYS A 69 11.60 -21.57 15.34
CA LYS A 69 12.98 -21.41 14.82
C LYS A 69 13.69 -20.26 15.52
N THR A 70 14.67 -20.60 16.35
CA THR A 70 15.56 -19.64 17.01
C THR A 70 16.27 -18.77 15.97
N ARG A 71 15.80 -17.53 15.78
CA ARG A 71 16.50 -16.52 14.96
C ARG A 71 17.91 -16.36 15.53
N ASN A 72 18.90 -16.71 14.72
CA ASN A 72 20.28 -16.93 15.13
C ASN A 72 20.81 -15.82 16.04
N THR A 73 21.36 -16.19 17.20
CA THR A 73 21.83 -15.27 18.24
C THR A 73 22.87 -14.28 17.72
N ILE A 74 22.41 -13.08 17.38
CA ILE A 74 23.23 -11.91 17.11
C ILE A 74 23.22 -11.07 18.37
N ASP A 75 24.41 -10.76 18.87
CA ASP A 75 24.60 -9.80 19.93
C ASP A 75 24.55 -8.37 19.33
N PRO A 76 23.56 -7.53 19.70
CA PRO A 76 23.47 -6.15 19.21
C PRO A 76 24.62 -5.27 19.72
N PHE A 77 25.32 -5.71 20.78
CA PHE A 77 26.49 -5.04 21.33
C PHE A 77 27.81 -5.44 20.65
N LYS A 78 27.77 -6.24 19.59
CA LYS A 78 28.94 -6.69 18.84
C LYS A 78 29.62 -5.52 18.10
N GLY A 79 30.62 -4.92 18.74
CA GLY A 79 31.35 -3.75 18.24
C GLY A 79 30.95 -2.42 18.89
N THR A 80 30.17 -2.46 19.98
CA THR A 80 29.81 -1.28 20.78
C THR A 80 30.68 -1.21 22.04
N THR A 81 30.68 -0.05 22.73
CA THR A 81 31.48 0.15 23.95
C THR A 81 30.57 0.17 25.18
N SER A 82 30.73 -0.81 26.07
CA SER A 82 29.95 -0.89 27.32
C SER A 82 30.23 0.29 28.25
N ILE A 83 29.17 0.85 28.84
CA ILE A 83 29.27 1.98 29.78
C ILE A 83 28.99 1.48 31.20
N SER A 84 30.04 1.06 31.90
CA SER A 84 29.95 0.47 33.26
C SER A 84 29.38 1.42 34.34
N PHE A 85 29.26 2.72 34.04
CA PHE A 85 28.68 3.73 34.92
C PHE A 85 27.29 4.22 34.48
N ALA A 86 26.72 3.70 33.38
CA ALA A 86 25.40 4.06 32.87
C ALA A 86 24.25 3.45 33.71
N ASN A 87 24.13 3.91 34.94
CA ASN A 87 23.19 3.40 35.92
C ASN A 87 21.79 3.99 35.70
N TRP A 88 20.92 3.22 35.05
CA TRP A 88 19.48 3.49 35.01
C TRP A 88 18.88 3.29 36.41
N LYS A 89 18.09 4.26 36.89
CA LYS A 89 17.31 4.13 38.14
C LYS A 89 15.83 4.31 37.89
N GLU A 90 15.00 3.54 38.59
CA GLU A 90 13.55 3.72 38.67
C GLU A 90 13.24 5.05 39.37
N PHE A 91 12.36 5.86 38.78
CA PHE A 91 11.84 7.08 39.40
C PHE A 91 10.39 6.85 39.84
N LYS A 92 10.18 6.64 41.14
CA LYS A 92 8.89 6.25 41.75
C LYS A 92 7.85 7.38 41.89
N ASP A 93 7.99 8.44 41.09
CA ASP A 93 7.19 9.66 41.22
C ASP A 93 6.67 10.10 39.85
N GLY A 94 5.56 9.48 39.42
CA GLY A 94 4.88 9.78 38.16
C GLY A 94 4.29 11.19 38.12
N SER A 95 4.04 11.83 39.26
CA SER A 95 3.44 13.17 39.36
C SER A 95 4.27 14.30 38.70
N LYS A 96 5.51 14.00 38.33
CA LYS A 96 6.43 14.91 37.61
C LYS A 96 6.36 14.79 36.09
N ILE A 97 5.74 13.74 35.55
CA ILE A 97 5.59 13.57 34.10
C ILE A 97 4.55 14.57 33.59
N THR A 98 4.92 15.37 32.60
CA THR A 98 4.07 16.40 31.99
C THR A 98 3.67 16.07 30.56
N SER A 99 4.32 15.11 29.91
CA SER A 99 4.01 14.68 28.54
C SER A 99 4.65 13.32 28.23
N LEU A 100 3.90 12.45 27.54
CA LEU A 100 4.35 11.16 27.00
C LEU A 100 4.40 11.24 25.48
N ARG A 101 5.57 10.99 24.88
CA ARG A 101 5.85 11.16 23.45
C ARG A 101 6.47 9.92 22.82
N VAL A 102 6.49 9.87 21.48
CA VAL A 102 7.13 8.83 20.66
C VAL A 102 6.68 7.43 21.08
N PRO A 103 5.40 7.07 20.87
CA PRO A 103 4.85 5.78 21.25
C PRO A 103 5.51 4.62 20.49
N GLY A 104 5.78 3.54 21.22
CA GLY A 104 6.19 2.25 20.68
C GLY A 104 5.49 1.09 21.41
N LEU A 105 5.03 0.09 20.64
CA LEU A 105 4.50 -1.16 21.16
C LEU A 105 5.53 -2.29 21.00
N VAL A 106 5.72 -3.07 22.06
CA VAL A 106 6.79 -4.08 22.18
C VAL A 106 6.21 -5.40 22.70
N LYS A 107 6.13 -6.45 21.86
CA LYS A 107 5.72 -7.82 22.27
C LYS A 107 6.95 -8.65 22.68
N VAL A 108 6.98 -9.20 23.89
CA VAL A 108 8.06 -10.07 24.43
C VAL A 108 7.46 -11.32 25.05
N GLY A 109 7.68 -12.49 24.45
CA GLY A 109 6.79 -13.63 24.72
C GLY A 109 5.38 -13.22 24.33
N ASP A 110 4.38 -13.48 25.18
CA ASP A 110 3.00 -13.02 24.95
C ASP A 110 2.68 -11.64 25.54
N ASP A 111 3.56 -11.09 26.36
CA ASP A 111 3.37 -9.80 27.01
C ASP A 111 3.62 -8.64 26.05
N VAL A 112 2.67 -7.69 26.00
CA VAL A 112 2.83 -6.43 25.28
C VAL A 112 3.19 -5.32 26.26
N PHE A 113 4.12 -4.45 25.86
CA PHE A 113 4.52 -3.28 26.61
C PHE A 113 4.43 -2.02 25.74
N VAL A 114 3.96 -0.94 26.36
CA VAL A 114 4.17 0.43 25.89
C VAL A 114 5.60 0.84 26.25
N VAL A 115 6.31 1.49 25.33
CA VAL A 115 7.56 2.22 25.58
C VAL A 115 7.41 3.64 25.01
N SER A 116 7.83 4.66 25.76
CA SER A 116 7.63 6.07 25.41
C SER A 116 8.69 6.99 26.03
N GLU A 117 8.98 8.11 25.36
CA GLU A 117 9.73 9.24 25.92
C GLU A 117 8.84 10.01 26.91
N ALA A 118 9.26 10.08 28.18
CA ALA A 118 8.59 10.85 29.21
C ALA A 118 9.30 12.18 29.45
N GLN A 119 8.59 13.28 29.21
CA GLN A 119 9.01 14.65 29.47
C GLN A 119 8.44 15.08 30.84
N CYS A 120 9.17 15.91 31.59
CA CYS A 120 8.86 16.19 33.00
C CYS A 120 8.98 17.68 33.35
N GLY A 121 8.11 18.11 34.26
CA GLY A 121 8.05 19.47 34.79
C GLY A 121 9.06 19.73 35.91
N GLU A 122 9.31 21.02 36.14
CA GLU A 122 10.19 21.54 37.18
C GLU A 122 9.45 21.78 38.50
N LYS A 123 10.19 22.09 39.57
CA LYS A 123 9.60 22.74 40.76
C LYS A 123 9.96 24.23 40.88
N ASP A 124 11.16 24.62 40.45
CA ASP A 124 11.76 25.93 40.82
C ASP A 124 12.47 26.65 39.65
N GLY A 125 12.05 26.45 38.40
CA GLY A 125 12.53 27.24 37.24
C GLY A 125 13.87 26.80 36.63
N ALA A 126 14.33 25.57 36.88
CA ALA A 126 15.62 25.07 36.37
C ALA A 126 15.66 23.55 36.08
N GLY A 127 15.20 23.13 34.89
CA GLY A 127 15.54 21.87 34.24
C GLY A 127 14.41 20.85 34.12
N SER A 128 13.74 20.82 32.97
CA SER A 128 13.00 19.62 32.53
C SER A 128 13.95 18.43 32.31
N CYS A 129 13.48 17.20 32.53
CA CYS A 129 14.32 16.01 32.35
C CYS A 129 13.60 14.92 31.54
N ALA A 130 14.20 14.53 30.41
CA ALA A 130 13.74 13.40 29.63
C ALA A 130 14.08 12.08 30.32
N GLY A 131 13.19 11.09 30.20
CA GLY A 131 13.43 9.71 30.62
C GLY A 131 12.61 8.74 29.77
N ILE A 132 12.76 7.44 30.01
CA ILE A 132 11.98 6.42 29.31
C ILE A 132 10.95 5.83 30.27
N VAL A 133 9.71 5.80 29.83
CA VAL A 133 8.61 5.10 30.51
C VAL A 133 8.34 3.78 29.79
N SER A 134 8.05 2.75 30.57
CA SER A 134 7.40 1.54 30.08
C SER A 134 6.20 1.16 30.93
N LYS A 135 5.20 0.53 30.33
CA LYS A 135 4.01 -0.01 31.00
C LYS A 135 3.61 -1.32 30.35
N HIS A 136 3.30 -2.34 31.15
CA HIS A 136 2.68 -3.58 30.66
C HIS A 136 1.25 -3.29 30.22
N LEU A 137 0.89 -3.75 29.02
CA LEU A 137 -0.41 -3.50 28.41
C LEU A 137 -1.29 -4.75 28.51
N ASN A 138 -2.19 -4.75 29.49
CA ASN A 138 -3.29 -5.70 29.59
C ASN A 138 -4.58 -4.99 29.17
N ILE A 139 -4.80 -4.88 27.86
CA ILE A 139 -5.95 -4.20 27.26
C ILE A 139 -7.12 -5.18 27.07
N SER A 140 -8.32 -4.75 27.47
CA SER A 140 -9.59 -5.44 27.17
C SER A 140 -10.10 -5.01 25.78
N ASP A 141 -11.41 -5.09 25.53
CA ASP A 141 -11.99 -4.58 24.28
C ASP A 141 -12.21 -3.05 24.31
N ASP A 142 -12.24 -2.42 25.49
CA ASP A 142 -12.30 -0.97 25.68
C ASP A 142 -10.94 -0.27 25.45
N SER A 143 -10.98 1.01 25.06
CA SER A 143 -9.78 1.86 24.96
C SER A 143 -9.16 2.13 26.35
N MET A 144 -7.86 1.95 26.49
CA MET A 144 -7.12 2.21 27.72
C MET A 144 -6.39 3.57 27.66
N ASP A 145 -6.78 4.52 28.51
CA ASP A 145 -6.00 5.73 28.76
C ASP A 145 -4.74 5.44 29.59
N ILE A 146 -3.64 6.10 29.22
CA ILE A 146 -2.35 6.06 29.90
C ILE A 146 -1.95 7.52 30.18
N SER A 147 -2.45 8.02 31.32
CA SER A 147 -2.19 9.37 31.83
C SER A 147 -0.74 9.52 32.28
N THR A 148 -0.18 10.74 32.22
CA THR A 148 1.11 11.04 32.87
C THR A 148 1.12 10.76 34.38
N SER A 149 -0.04 10.84 35.04
CA SER A 149 -0.23 10.60 36.47
C SER A 149 -0.36 9.12 36.86
N ASP A 150 -0.29 8.20 35.90
CA ASP A 150 -0.50 6.77 36.10
C ASP A 150 0.64 6.13 36.93
N LEU A 151 0.29 5.56 38.09
CA LEU A 151 1.22 4.94 39.03
C LEU A 151 1.80 3.60 38.54
N SER A 152 1.25 3.02 37.47
CA SER A 152 1.78 1.81 36.82
C SER A 152 2.91 2.11 35.81
N LEU A 153 3.22 3.38 35.53
CA LEU A 153 4.33 3.77 34.66
C LEU A 153 5.69 3.48 35.30
N PHE A 154 6.39 2.46 34.79
CA PHE A 154 7.78 2.21 35.14
C PHE A 154 8.70 3.17 34.39
N ARG A 155 8.91 4.37 34.97
CA ARG A 155 9.89 5.35 34.50
C ARG A 155 11.29 4.96 34.96
N MET A 156 12.23 4.83 34.01
CA MET A 156 13.66 4.85 34.29
C MET A 156 14.33 6.08 33.68
N GLN A 157 15.35 6.58 34.37
CA GLN A 157 16.23 7.64 33.89
C GLN A 157 17.69 7.20 34.06
N LEU A 158 18.53 7.57 33.10
CA LEU A 158 19.99 7.44 33.21
C LEU A 158 20.49 8.47 34.24
N VAL A 159 21.07 8.00 35.35
CA VAL A 159 21.40 8.88 36.49
C VAL A 159 22.84 9.37 36.45
N ASP A 160 22.99 10.64 36.82
CA ASP A 160 24.23 11.39 36.70
C ASP A 160 25.39 10.88 37.57
N THR A 161 26.57 10.88 36.96
CA THR A 161 27.88 10.84 37.62
C THR A 161 28.80 11.89 36.99
N ALA A 162 28.34 13.15 36.92
CA ALA A 162 28.99 14.34 36.34
C ALA A 162 29.40 14.25 34.85
N ALA A 163 29.19 13.11 34.19
CA ALA A 163 29.68 12.82 32.83
C ALA A 163 28.75 11.88 32.04
N SER A 164 27.47 11.80 32.43
CA SER A 164 26.54 10.75 31.95
C SER A 164 25.06 11.14 31.87
N SER A 165 24.64 12.31 32.37
CA SER A 165 23.24 12.75 32.33
C SER A 165 22.81 13.31 30.97
N PHE A 166 21.66 12.85 30.46
CA PHE A 166 21.00 13.49 29.32
C PHE A 166 20.64 14.94 29.66
N GLY A 167 20.94 15.86 28.74
CA GLY A 167 20.65 17.28 28.89
C GLY A 167 19.15 17.59 28.89
N THR A 168 18.77 18.69 29.55
CA THR A 168 17.39 19.22 29.69
C THR A 168 16.76 19.71 28.37
N THR A 169 17.33 19.33 27.23
CA THR A 169 16.96 19.75 25.86
C THR A 169 17.18 18.62 24.85
N GLU A 170 17.41 17.38 25.30
CA GLU A 170 17.77 16.25 24.44
C GLU A 170 16.55 15.37 24.17
N VAL A 171 16.24 15.17 22.88
CA VAL A 171 15.13 14.31 22.42
C VAL A 171 15.63 12.88 22.33
N LEU A 172 14.97 11.96 23.04
CA LEU A 172 15.43 10.58 23.20
C LEU A 172 14.96 9.66 22.07
N ARG A 173 13.77 9.90 21.50
CA ARG A 173 13.18 9.11 20.40
C ARG A 173 13.42 7.58 20.54
N PRO A 174 12.91 6.93 21.61
CA PRO A 174 13.13 5.50 21.83
C PRO A 174 12.73 4.68 20.61
N THR A 175 13.69 3.95 20.05
CA THR A 175 13.51 3.10 18.87
C THR A 175 13.85 1.66 19.25
N THR A 176 12.84 0.77 19.25
CA THR A 176 12.91 -0.53 19.92
C THR A 176 12.96 -1.72 18.95
N VAL A 177 13.58 -2.82 19.36
CA VAL A 177 13.58 -4.09 18.64
C VAL A 177 13.66 -5.26 19.62
N VAL A 178 12.97 -6.37 19.34
CA VAL A 178 12.91 -7.55 20.25
C VAL A 178 13.72 -8.70 19.66
N ILE A 179 14.63 -9.25 20.47
CA ILE A 179 15.53 -10.34 20.08
C ILE A 179 15.55 -11.37 21.21
N GLY A 180 14.90 -12.52 20.97
CA GLY A 180 14.59 -13.48 22.03
C GLY A 180 13.73 -12.83 23.11
N ASN A 181 14.07 -13.06 24.39
CA ASN A 181 13.35 -12.52 25.54
C ASN A 181 13.96 -11.18 26.03
N SER A 182 14.54 -10.39 25.13
CA SER A 182 15.17 -9.10 25.44
C SER A 182 14.75 -8.02 24.46
N VAL A 183 14.46 -6.83 25.00
CA VAL A 183 14.21 -5.60 24.25
C VAL A 183 15.53 -4.87 24.09
N TYR A 184 15.86 -4.42 22.89
CA TYR A 184 16.97 -3.53 22.62
C TYR A 184 16.41 -2.19 22.15
N MET A 185 16.85 -1.10 22.76
CA MET A 185 16.34 0.25 22.55
C MET A 185 17.49 1.18 22.19
N LEU A 186 17.42 1.75 20.99
CA LEU A 186 18.30 2.84 20.56
C LEU A 186 17.74 4.16 21.06
N LEU A 187 18.61 5.02 21.59
CA LEU A 187 18.30 6.35 22.09
C LEU A 187 19.08 7.45 21.38
N GLY A 188 18.46 8.62 21.33
CA GLY A 188 18.93 9.87 20.75
C GLY A 188 20.15 10.49 21.45
N ASN A 189 20.58 11.60 20.87
CA ASN A 189 21.94 12.11 20.95
C ASN A 189 22.29 12.80 22.27
N TYR A 190 23.20 12.19 23.02
CA TYR A 190 23.83 12.72 24.24
C TYR A 190 24.82 13.87 23.95
N SER A 191 24.84 14.92 24.78
CA SER A 191 25.83 16.02 24.65
C SER A 191 26.54 16.42 25.95
N HIS A 192 27.87 16.26 25.98
CA HIS A 192 28.71 16.77 27.06
C HIS A 192 28.61 18.31 27.18
N LYS A 193 28.10 18.78 28.32
CA LYS A 193 28.25 20.16 28.82
C LYS A 193 29.37 20.23 29.86
N GLU A 194 30.62 20.42 29.42
CA GLU A 194 31.54 21.30 30.17
C GLU A 194 32.73 21.82 29.34
N LYS A 195 33.46 22.79 29.88
CA LYS A 195 34.59 23.48 29.24
C LYS A 195 35.93 23.04 29.86
N GLN A 196 36.54 21.96 29.36
CA GLN A 196 37.98 21.77 29.52
C GLN A 196 38.65 21.32 28.20
N VAL A 197 39.58 22.18 27.74
CA VAL A 197 40.67 21.95 26.77
C VAL A 197 40.39 21.06 25.55
N GLU A 198 40.10 21.72 24.41
CA GLU A 198 40.36 21.29 23.02
C GLU A 198 40.00 19.85 22.58
N ARG A 199 39.10 19.15 23.26
CA ARG A 199 38.44 17.95 22.72
C ARG A 199 37.15 18.33 22.00
N LYS A 200 36.94 17.76 20.81
CA LYS A 200 35.68 17.87 20.08
C LYS A 200 34.56 17.29 20.94
N LYS A 201 33.37 17.90 20.88
CA LYS A 201 32.16 17.37 21.51
C LYS A 201 31.75 16.09 20.78
N GLU A 202 32.19 14.94 21.28
CA GLU A 202 31.75 13.66 20.76
C GLU A 202 30.29 13.41 21.20
N ARG A 203 29.43 13.39 20.18
CA ARG A 203 27.99 13.13 20.22
C ARG A 203 27.79 11.65 19.94
N GLY A 204 27.01 10.94 20.76
CA GLY A 204 26.89 9.49 20.71
C GLY A 204 25.45 8.99 20.80
N LEU A 205 25.18 7.86 20.15
CA LEU A 205 23.94 7.09 20.30
C LEU A 205 24.13 6.07 21.43
N LEU A 206 23.09 5.80 22.21
CA LEU A 206 23.09 4.73 23.20
C LEU A 206 22.21 3.58 22.77
N LEU A 207 22.71 2.34 22.89
CA LEU A 207 21.92 1.12 22.78
C LEU A 207 21.77 0.52 24.17
N VAL A 208 20.52 0.31 24.58
CA VAL A 208 20.13 -0.15 25.91
C VAL A 208 19.42 -1.48 25.79
N LYS A 209 19.73 -2.43 26.66
CA LYS A 209 19.04 -3.72 26.77
C LYS A 209 18.11 -3.72 27.96
N GLY A 210 16.92 -4.24 27.74
CA GLY A 210 15.85 -4.40 28.72
C GLY A 210 15.41 -5.85 28.79
N THR A 211 15.19 -6.33 30.01
CA THR A 211 14.65 -7.66 30.28
C THR A 211 13.33 -7.54 31.03
N VAL A 212 12.33 -8.32 30.64
CA VAL A 212 11.07 -8.39 31.38
C VAL A 212 11.32 -9.02 32.75
N SER A 213 10.77 -8.40 33.80
CA SER A 213 10.76 -8.91 35.17
C SER A 213 9.37 -8.80 35.76
N ASP A 214 8.92 -9.85 36.44
CA ASP A 214 7.72 -9.82 37.28
C ASP A 214 8.11 -9.41 38.70
N GLU A 215 7.49 -8.34 39.20
CA GLU A 215 7.70 -7.81 40.55
C GLU A 215 6.38 -7.84 41.34
N GLY A 216 5.98 -9.03 41.76
CA GLY A 216 4.79 -9.23 42.59
C GLY A 216 3.47 -9.15 41.81
N GLY A 217 3.46 -9.66 40.57
CA GLY A 217 2.34 -9.60 39.64
C GLY A 217 2.36 -8.38 38.71
N MET A 218 3.25 -7.39 38.95
CA MET A 218 3.50 -6.30 38.01
C MET A 218 4.71 -6.61 37.12
N LYS A 219 4.44 -6.86 35.84
CA LYS A 219 5.47 -7.02 34.81
C LYS A 219 6.04 -5.67 34.38
N LYS A 220 7.37 -5.57 34.33
CA LYS A 220 8.13 -4.35 33.98
C LYS A 220 9.29 -4.69 33.04
N ILE A 221 9.75 -3.73 32.21
CA ILE A 221 11.00 -3.86 31.45
C ILE A 221 12.13 -3.20 32.25
N ARG A 222 12.99 -3.99 32.89
CA ARG A 222 14.19 -3.48 33.57
C ARG A 222 15.33 -3.25 32.57
N TRP A 223 15.70 -2.00 32.36
CA TRP A 223 16.89 -1.61 31.58
C TRP A 223 18.16 -1.86 32.40
N ASN A 224 19.08 -2.68 31.89
CA ASN A 224 20.16 -3.27 32.69
C ASN A 224 21.58 -3.15 32.09
N GLU A 225 21.71 -2.99 30.78
CA GLU A 225 23.00 -2.95 30.09
C GLU A 225 22.96 -1.84 29.03
N THR A 226 23.97 -0.96 28.98
CA THR A 226 24.04 0.19 28.07
C THR A 226 25.40 0.28 27.41
N HIS A 227 25.41 0.52 26.09
CA HIS A 227 26.61 0.68 25.28
C HIS A 227 26.53 1.93 24.38
N VAL A 228 27.68 2.55 24.10
CA VAL A 228 27.80 3.57 23.04
C VAL A 228 27.83 2.90 21.68
N VAL A 229 26.99 3.38 20.75
CA VAL A 229 27.01 3.02 19.34
C VAL A 229 27.57 4.17 18.51
N ASN A 230 28.71 3.93 17.86
CA ASN A 230 29.33 4.87 16.92
C ASN A 230 29.27 4.27 15.51
N PRO A 231 28.17 4.49 14.75
CA PRO A 231 27.98 3.86 13.45
C PRO A 231 28.91 4.47 12.39
N GLN A 232 29.41 3.63 11.48
CA GLN A 232 30.28 4.08 10.41
C GLN A 232 29.43 4.60 9.25
N GLY A 233 29.55 5.90 8.96
CA GLY A 233 29.00 6.50 7.74
C GLY A 233 29.72 5.96 6.50
N ILE A 234 29.00 5.81 5.39
CA ILE A 234 29.48 5.23 4.13
C ILE A 234 28.97 6.09 2.97
N GLY A 235 29.88 6.62 2.13
CA GLY A 235 29.50 7.46 1.00
C GLY A 235 28.83 8.77 1.45
N TYR A 236 27.58 9.01 1.06
CA TYR A 236 26.91 10.28 1.34
C TYR A 236 26.58 10.52 2.83
N SER A 237 26.65 9.48 3.68
CA SER A 237 26.52 9.58 5.14
C SER A 237 27.83 9.94 5.88
N HIS A 238 28.95 10.19 5.18
CA HIS A 238 30.19 10.73 5.78
C HIS A 238 30.12 12.20 6.23
N SER A 239 29.01 12.91 5.99
CA SER A 239 28.84 14.33 6.31
C SER A 239 27.45 14.59 6.87
N LEU A 240 27.33 14.43 8.19
CA LEU A 240 26.11 14.65 8.97
C LEU A 240 26.46 15.49 10.19
N THR A 241 25.58 16.41 10.60
CA THR A 241 25.78 17.32 11.73
C THR A 241 25.07 16.85 13.00
N GLU A 242 23.95 16.15 12.83
CA GLU A 242 23.14 15.48 13.85
C GLU A 242 22.70 14.11 13.31
N LEU A 243 22.54 13.14 14.21
CA LEU A 243 22.05 11.77 13.94
C LEU A 243 21.29 11.28 15.18
N ILE A 244 20.06 10.83 14.99
CA ILE A 244 19.18 10.25 16.04
C ILE A 244 18.30 9.13 15.44
N GLY A 245 17.76 8.26 16.30
CA GLY A 245 16.77 7.26 15.89
C GLY A 245 15.46 7.88 15.39
N GLY A 246 14.73 7.13 14.56
CA GLY A 246 13.40 7.53 14.06
C GLY A 246 12.32 7.55 15.13
N GLY A 247 12.44 6.74 16.19
CA GLY A 247 11.38 6.47 17.16
C GLY A 247 10.58 5.21 16.81
N GLY A 248 9.80 4.69 17.76
CA GLY A 248 8.96 3.52 17.57
C GLY A 248 9.76 2.22 17.49
N SER A 249 9.85 1.64 16.28
CA SER A 249 10.33 0.27 16.08
C SER A 249 11.39 0.15 14.96
N GLY A 250 12.42 -0.64 15.24
CA GLY A 250 13.34 -1.20 14.25
C GLY A 250 12.89 -2.59 13.78
N ALA A 251 13.67 -3.18 12.87
CA ALA A 251 13.39 -4.48 12.25
C ALA A 251 14.52 -5.50 12.52
N VAL A 252 14.14 -6.78 12.55
CA VAL A 252 15.06 -7.93 12.44
C VAL A 252 14.79 -8.64 11.12
N MET A 253 15.80 -8.63 10.25
CA MET A 253 15.76 -9.24 8.93
C MET A 253 15.95 -10.78 9.01
N GLY A 254 15.59 -11.50 7.96
CA GLY A 254 15.64 -12.96 7.87
C GLY A 254 17.05 -13.55 7.84
N ASP A 255 18.06 -12.79 7.39
CA ASP A 255 19.47 -13.11 7.58
C ASP A 255 19.91 -12.97 9.07
N GLY A 256 19.10 -12.28 9.86
CA GLY A 256 19.29 -11.92 11.27
C GLY A 256 19.68 -10.46 11.49
N ALA A 257 20.00 -9.69 10.43
CA ALA A 257 20.51 -8.33 10.59
C ALA A 257 19.49 -7.40 11.27
N ILE A 258 19.99 -6.53 12.13
CA ILE A 258 19.18 -5.57 12.88
C ILE A 258 19.22 -4.24 12.15
N VAL A 259 18.07 -3.60 11.92
CA VAL A 259 17.97 -2.31 11.23
C VAL A 259 17.11 -1.33 12.02
N PHE A 260 17.65 -0.16 12.35
CA PHE A 260 16.90 0.94 12.95
C PHE A 260 16.59 2.04 11.92
N PRO A 261 15.38 2.64 11.94
CA PRO A 261 15.15 3.92 11.27
C PRO A 261 16.02 5.00 11.92
N MET A 262 16.61 5.86 11.11
CA MET A 262 17.45 6.97 11.56
C MET A 262 17.07 8.25 10.82
N GLN A 263 17.26 9.38 11.49
CA GLN A 263 17.23 10.69 10.85
C GLN A 263 18.46 11.51 11.23
N ALA A 264 18.87 12.36 10.29
CA ALA A 264 20.05 13.19 10.43
C ALA A 264 19.82 14.58 9.86
N LYS A 265 20.78 15.50 10.09
CA LYS A 265 20.87 16.77 9.37
C LYS A 265 22.13 16.79 8.51
N ASP A 266 22.02 17.34 7.30
CA ASP A 266 23.17 17.66 6.46
C ASP A 266 23.84 18.99 6.93
N LYS A 267 24.83 19.48 6.17
CA LYS A 267 25.56 20.73 6.45
C LYS A 267 24.70 21.99 6.28
N ASP A 268 23.64 21.92 5.48
CA ASP A 268 22.65 23.00 5.30
C ASP A 268 21.59 23.03 6.42
N GLY A 269 21.64 22.06 7.35
CA GLY A 269 20.65 21.90 8.42
C GLY A 269 19.35 21.19 7.98
N THR A 270 19.20 20.85 6.70
CA THR A 270 18.04 20.11 6.20
C THR A 270 18.04 18.69 6.77
N SER A 271 16.87 18.20 7.19
CA SER A 271 16.72 16.82 7.64
C SER A 271 16.78 15.83 6.48
N VAL A 272 17.37 14.66 6.72
CA VAL A 272 17.45 13.54 5.78
C VAL A 272 17.24 12.22 6.52
N LEU A 273 16.69 11.24 5.81
CA LEU A 273 16.40 9.91 6.34
C LEU A 273 17.53 8.94 6.05
N LEU A 274 17.69 7.95 6.94
CA LEU A 274 18.76 6.95 6.93
C LEU A 274 18.26 5.65 7.56
N SER A 275 18.98 4.55 7.35
CA SER A 275 18.94 3.41 8.25
C SER A 275 20.31 3.15 8.88
N MET A 276 20.32 2.52 10.06
CA MET A 276 21.53 2.01 10.72
C MET A 276 21.40 0.50 10.88
N ARG A 277 22.32 -0.27 10.29
CA ARG A 277 22.27 -1.75 10.24
C ARG A 277 23.44 -2.38 10.98
N LEU A 278 23.18 -3.51 11.65
CA LEU A 278 24.20 -4.47 12.12
C LEU A 278 24.04 -5.78 11.36
N SER A 279 25.01 -6.08 10.50
CA SER A 279 25.08 -7.33 9.73
C SER A 279 25.45 -8.52 10.63
N LYS A 280 24.79 -9.68 10.48
CA LYS A 280 25.02 -10.90 11.29
C LYS A 280 26.51 -11.29 11.43
N SER A 281 27.24 -11.28 10.32
CA SER A 281 28.67 -11.58 10.27
C SER A 281 29.54 -10.41 10.75
N GLY A 282 29.11 -9.17 10.50
CA GLY A 282 29.82 -7.93 10.83
C GLY A 282 29.99 -7.67 12.32
N ASN A 283 30.87 -6.73 12.67
CA ASN A 283 31.17 -6.30 14.04
C ASN A 283 31.13 -4.77 14.17
N LYS A 284 30.25 -4.15 13.38
CA LYS A 284 30.11 -2.70 13.24
C LYS A 284 28.65 -2.37 12.92
N TRP A 285 28.18 -1.27 13.47
CA TRP A 285 26.98 -0.61 13.00
C TRP A 285 27.35 0.29 11.81
N GLU A 286 26.56 0.24 10.74
CA GLU A 286 26.83 0.94 9.47
C GLU A 286 25.61 1.76 9.06
N LEU A 287 25.82 2.98 8.55
CA LEU A 287 24.74 3.82 8.02
C LEU A 287 24.49 3.54 6.54
N SER A 288 23.23 3.64 6.12
CA SER A 288 22.88 3.55 4.69
C SER A 288 23.66 4.55 3.84
N GLN A 289 24.03 4.12 2.64
CA GLN A 289 24.83 4.93 1.72
C GLN A 289 24.01 6.08 1.12
N LYS A 290 22.75 5.82 0.73
CA LYS A 290 21.81 6.85 0.30
C LYS A 290 21.07 7.48 1.49
N LYS A 291 20.61 8.71 1.26
CA LYS A 291 19.91 9.57 2.22
C LYS A 291 18.57 10.05 1.63
N PRO A 292 17.52 9.20 1.58
CA PRO A 292 16.19 9.61 1.10
C PRO A 292 15.56 10.72 1.97
N GLY A 293 14.43 11.27 1.52
CA GLY A 293 13.62 12.21 2.30
C GLY A 293 14.33 13.50 2.72
N LYS A 294 14.87 14.26 1.76
CA LYS A 294 15.34 15.63 2.02
C LYS A 294 14.16 16.49 2.47
N GLY A 295 14.22 17.00 3.70
CA GLY A 295 13.12 17.74 4.32
C GLY A 295 12.06 16.84 4.98
N CYS A 296 12.32 15.55 5.13
CA CYS A 296 11.46 14.60 5.84
C CYS A 296 12.00 14.25 7.23
N ARG A 297 11.13 13.74 8.10
CA ARG A 297 11.39 13.46 9.52
C ARG A 297 10.58 12.27 10.03
N ASP A 298 10.99 11.82 11.20
CA ASP A 298 10.39 10.80 12.07
C ASP A 298 10.05 9.49 11.33
N PRO A 299 11.04 8.88 10.64
CA PRO A 299 10.81 7.70 9.82
C PRO A 299 10.43 6.47 10.67
N THR A 300 9.41 5.73 10.24
CA THR A 300 9.15 4.37 10.72
C THR A 300 9.61 3.33 9.69
N LEU A 301 9.82 2.09 10.14
CA LEU A 301 10.11 0.94 9.28
C LEU A 301 9.02 -0.12 9.41
N VAL A 302 8.70 -0.75 8.27
CA VAL A 302 8.02 -2.05 8.23
C VAL A 302 8.77 -3.01 7.32
N LYS A 303 8.56 -4.31 7.53
CA LYS A 303 9.25 -5.38 6.82
C LYS A 303 8.28 -6.08 5.87
N TRP A 304 8.73 -6.32 4.64
CA TRP A 304 7.96 -6.99 3.58
C TRP A 304 8.68 -8.28 3.18
N GLU A 305 8.00 -9.42 3.34
CA GLU A 305 8.55 -10.77 3.18
C GLU A 305 8.37 -11.33 1.76
N LYS A 306 7.24 -11.07 1.08
CA LYS A 306 6.92 -11.64 -0.23
C LYS A 306 7.62 -10.90 -1.37
N CYS A 307 8.90 -11.16 -1.53
CA CYS A 307 9.70 -10.82 -2.70
C CYS A 307 10.57 -12.03 -3.10
N GLU A 308 10.62 -12.34 -4.39
CA GLU A 308 11.30 -13.53 -4.97
C GLU A 308 12.79 -13.64 -4.62
N TYR A 309 13.43 -12.52 -4.27
CA TYR A 309 14.86 -12.41 -3.98
C TYR A 309 15.18 -12.14 -2.49
N GLY A 310 14.17 -12.20 -1.61
CA GLY A 310 14.33 -12.02 -0.16
C GLY A 310 13.63 -10.79 0.40
N GLU A 311 13.76 -10.58 1.71
CA GLU A 311 13.05 -9.53 2.44
C GLU A 311 13.53 -8.11 2.10
N ARG A 312 12.58 -7.15 2.14
CA ARG A 312 12.83 -5.71 1.94
C ARG A 312 12.14 -4.89 3.04
N LEU A 313 12.66 -3.70 3.31
CA LEU A 313 12.08 -2.73 4.22
C LEU A 313 11.36 -1.62 3.44
N PHE A 314 10.27 -1.13 4.01
CA PHE A 314 9.63 0.11 3.60
C PHE A 314 9.79 1.14 4.71
N MET A 315 10.12 2.37 4.34
CA MET A 315 10.24 3.51 5.24
C MET A 315 9.19 4.55 4.89
N MET A 316 8.39 4.96 5.87
CA MET A 316 7.40 6.02 5.76
C MET A 316 7.80 7.17 6.68
N ALA A 317 7.73 8.41 6.17
CA ALA A 317 8.17 9.60 6.90
C ALA A 317 7.40 10.85 6.44
N HIS A 318 7.07 11.75 7.37
CA HIS A 318 6.41 13.01 7.04
C HIS A 318 7.41 14.06 6.56
N CYS A 319 7.01 14.87 5.57
CA CYS A 319 7.88 15.81 4.87
C CYS A 319 7.35 17.24 4.94
N ALA A 320 8.26 18.23 4.97
CA ALA A 320 7.93 19.66 5.05
C ALA A 320 6.93 20.16 3.99
N GLY A 321 6.86 19.47 2.85
CA GLY A 321 5.92 19.72 1.75
C GLY A 321 4.47 19.30 2.04
N GLY A 322 4.13 18.85 3.26
CA GLY A 322 2.75 18.59 3.66
C GLY A 322 2.22 17.20 3.35
N TYR A 323 3.11 16.21 3.16
CA TYR A 323 2.78 14.83 2.83
C TYR A 323 3.76 13.83 3.46
N TYR A 324 3.38 12.55 3.45
CA TYR A 324 4.28 11.43 3.76
C TYR A 324 4.90 10.87 2.48
N ASP A 325 6.23 10.73 2.42
CA ASP A 325 6.90 9.99 1.35
C ASP A 325 7.17 8.54 1.81
N VAL A 326 7.11 7.59 0.85
CA VAL A 326 7.36 6.16 1.11
C VAL A 326 8.51 5.64 0.24
N TYR A 327 9.53 5.08 0.88
CA TYR A 327 10.77 4.59 0.27
C TYR A 327 10.91 3.08 0.46
N ARG A 328 11.48 2.40 -0.55
CA ARG A 328 11.81 0.95 -0.49
C ARG A 328 13.32 0.74 -0.36
N SER A 329 13.73 -0.17 0.51
CA SER A 329 15.13 -0.59 0.61
C SER A 329 15.56 -1.49 -0.55
N THR A 330 16.86 -1.71 -0.70
CA THR A 330 17.42 -2.89 -1.37
C THR A 330 16.91 -4.18 -0.71
N GLU A 331 17.13 -5.33 -1.34
CA GLU A 331 17.24 -6.59 -0.57
C GLU A 331 18.19 -6.40 0.63
N ASP A 332 17.95 -7.17 1.70
CA ASP A 332 18.67 -7.17 2.99
C ASP A 332 18.53 -5.92 3.89
N GLY A 333 17.92 -4.84 3.39
CA GLY A 333 17.62 -3.63 4.17
C GLY A 333 18.78 -2.66 4.38
N TYR A 334 19.96 -2.91 3.81
CA TYR A 334 21.18 -2.09 3.99
C TYR A 334 21.12 -0.69 3.36
N ASN A 335 20.43 -0.51 2.23
CA ASN A 335 20.46 0.74 1.47
C ASN A 335 19.08 1.04 0.84
N TRP A 336 18.92 2.22 0.23
CA TRP A 336 17.62 2.71 -0.28
C TRP A 336 17.61 2.87 -1.80
N TYR A 337 16.47 2.57 -2.43
CA TYR A 337 16.23 2.96 -3.82
C TYR A 337 15.99 4.48 -3.92
N GLY A 338 16.23 5.05 -5.11
CA GLY A 338 16.00 6.49 -5.35
C GLY A 338 14.59 6.82 -5.83
N HIS A 339 13.86 5.82 -6.33
CA HIS A 339 12.49 5.94 -6.80
C HIS A 339 11.54 5.81 -5.61
N PHE A 340 10.47 6.60 -5.64
CA PHE A 340 9.36 6.47 -4.70
C PHE A 340 8.61 5.14 -4.91
N GLN A 341 7.64 4.85 -4.05
CA GLN A 341 6.68 3.76 -4.27
C GLN A 341 5.31 4.34 -4.64
N PRO A 342 4.41 3.60 -5.32
CA PRO A 342 3.11 4.14 -5.74
C PRO A 342 2.25 4.71 -4.60
N ILE A 343 2.44 4.21 -3.37
CA ILE A 343 1.78 4.72 -2.15
C ILE A 343 2.44 5.96 -1.54
N THR A 344 3.42 6.59 -2.21
CA THR A 344 4.01 7.86 -1.77
C THR A 344 2.99 8.99 -1.88
N ARG A 345 2.98 9.92 -0.92
CA ARG A 345 2.11 11.12 -0.91
C ARG A 345 0.61 10.84 -0.98
N VAL A 346 0.19 9.59 -0.75
CA VAL A 346 -1.20 9.23 -0.51
C VAL A 346 -1.72 9.99 0.70
N TRP A 347 -0.98 9.98 1.81
CA TRP A 347 -1.34 10.71 3.03
C TRP A 347 -0.72 12.12 3.05
N GLY A 348 -1.55 13.13 3.32
CA GLY A 348 -1.17 14.49 3.66
C GLY A 348 -0.92 14.68 5.15
N ASN A 349 -0.16 15.71 5.52
CA ASN A 349 0.12 16.09 6.92
C ASN A 349 -0.97 16.98 7.55
N SER A 350 -1.88 17.50 6.72
CA SER A 350 -2.99 18.38 7.08
C SER A 350 -3.98 18.44 5.91
N HIS A 351 -5.22 18.93 6.13
CA HIS A 351 -6.26 19.00 5.09
C HIS A 351 -5.76 19.60 3.77
N ASN A 352 -5.05 20.72 3.87
CA ASN A 352 -4.52 21.49 2.75
C ASN A 352 -3.08 21.11 2.35
N ARG A 353 -2.59 19.92 2.76
CA ARG A 353 -1.24 19.39 2.48
C ARG A 353 -0.12 20.40 2.72
N LYS A 354 0.01 20.89 3.97
CA LYS A 354 1.04 21.85 4.40
C LYS A 354 1.75 21.42 5.68
N GLY A 355 3.02 21.82 5.82
CA GLY A 355 3.82 21.67 7.03
C GLY A 355 4.39 20.27 7.27
N TYR A 356 4.99 20.06 8.44
CA TYR A 356 5.36 18.74 8.93
C TYR A 356 4.15 18.03 9.55
N GLY A 357 4.15 16.71 9.53
CA GLY A 357 3.14 15.86 10.18
C GLY A 357 3.66 15.27 11.49
N VAL A 358 3.30 14.02 11.75
CA VAL A 358 3.67 13.25 12.94
C VAL A 358 4.19 11.87 12.55
N GLN A 359 4.76 11.12 13.50
CA GLN A 359 5.19 9.74 13.24
C GLN A 359 3.95 8.83 13.04
N SER A 360 3.82 8.23 11.86
CA SER A 360 2.78 7.26 11.54
C SER A 360 3.00 5.93 12.27
N GLY A 361 1.94 5.31 12.80
CA GLY A 361 1.98 3.91 13.18
C GLY A 361 1.98 3.04 11.93
N SER A 362 2.77 1.97 11.91
CA SER A 362 2.89 1.13 10.71
C SER A 362 3.30 -0.30 11.06
N THR A 363 2.63 -1.29 10.48
CA THR A 363 2.97 -2.72 10.63
C THR A 363 2.63 -3.50 9.36
N THR A 364 3.00 -4.77 9.28
CA THR A 364 2.68 -5.68 8.15
C THR A 364 2.06 -6.97 8.66
N ALA A 365 1.19 -7.57 7.85
CA ALA A 365 0.45 -8.78 8.18
C ALA A 365 0.18 -9.62 6.93
N ILE A 366 -0.01 -10.93 7.11
CA ILE A 366 -0.56 -11.82 6.10
C ILE A 366 -2.03 -12.07 6.44
N ILE A 367 -2.93 -11.49 5.66
CA ILE A 367 -4.38 -11.53 5.85
C ILE A 367 -4.98 -12.17 4.60
N GLU A 368 -5.85 -13.16 4.77
CA GLU A 368 -6.41 -13.98 3.67
C GLU A 368 -5.36 -14.65 2.75
N GLY A 369 -4.09 -14.73 3.17
CA GLY A 369 -2.97 -15.19 2.34
C GLY A 369 -2.35 -14.11 1.42
N ARG A 370 -2.81 -12.86 1.52
CA ARG A 370 -2.17 -11.68 0.94
C ARG A 370 -1.34 -10.96 2.01
N GLU A 371 -0.11 -10.60 1.66
CA GLU A 371 0.68 -9.70 2.50
C GLU A 371 0.19 -8.26 2.30
N VAL A 372 -0.04 -7.55 3.40
CA VAL A 372 -0.52 -6.17 3.43
C VAL A 372 0.24 -5.35 4.48
N MET A 373 0.32 -4.04 4.24
CA MET A 373 0.79 -3.04 5.20
C MET A 373 -0.42 -2.35 5.81
N LEU A 374 -0.39 -2.16 7.12
CA LEU A 374 -1.37 -1.42 7.91
C LEU A 374 -0.72 -0.15 8.45
N ILE A 375 -1.41 0.99 8.34
CA ILE A 375 -0.86 2.32 8.62
C ILE A 375 -1.87 3.13 9.43
N THR A 376 -1.42 3.83 10.47
CA THR A 376 -2.20 4.86 11.18
C THR A 376 -1.54 6.22 11.10
N ALA A 377 -2.35 7.24 10.82
CA ALA A 377 -1.96 8.65 10.75
C ALA A 377 -3.21 9.54 10.99
N PRO A 378 -3.06 10.80 11.43
CA PRO A 378 -4.21 11.66 11.67
C PRO A 378 -4.80 12.26 10.40
N VAL A 379 -6.13 12.29 10.31
CA VAL A 379 -6.92 13.04 9.34
C VAL A 379 -7.44 14.30 10.01
N TYR A 380 -7.36 15.43 9.30
CA TYR A 380 -7.77 16.74 9.79
C TYR A 380 -8.97 17.24 8.97
N ALA A 381 -10.05 17.60 9.67
CA ALA A 381 -11.22 18.18 9.04
C ALA A 381 -10.92 19.58 8.47
N LYS A 382 -11.70 20.02 7.48
CA LYS A 382 -11.45 21.23 6.69
C LYS A 382 -11.64 22.53 7.49
N GLU A 383 -12.59 22.52 8.43
CA GLU A 383 -13.14 23.70 9.10
C GLU A 383 -12.87 23.68 10.62
N ASP A 384 -12.04 22.73 11.07
CA ASP A 384 -11.82 22.38 12.47
C ASP A 384 -10.51 22.99 13.03
N ASN A 385 -10.34 22.99 14.35
CA ASN A 385 -9.30 23.68 15.11
C ASN A 385 -7.87 23.12 14.92
N GLY A 386 -7.67 22.23 13.95
CA GLY A 386 -6.42 21.52 13.72
C GLY A 386 -6.23 20.27 14.57
N GLU A 387 -7.29 19.76 15.18
CA GLU A 387 -7.29 18.48 15.90
C GLU A 387 -7.30 17.29 14.91
N GLY A 388 -6.50 16.27 15.20
CA GLY A 388 -6.30 15.12 14.31
C GLY A 388 -7.10 13.89 14.73
N ARG A 389 -7.98 13.37 13.86
CA ARG A 389 -8.65 12.07 14.09
C ARG A 389 -7.79 10.96 13.51
N LEU A 390 -7.32 10.02 14.34
CA LEU A 390 -6.48 8.92 13.84
C LEU A 390 -7.31 7.97 12.97
N HIS A 391 -6.90 7.77 11.72
CA HIS A 391 -7.47 6.77 10.82
C HIS A 391 -6.53 5.57 10.64
N LEU A 392 -7.08 4.44 10.18
CA LEU A 392 -6.36 3.22 9.83
C LEU A 392 -6.55 2.92 8.35
N TRP A 393 -5.46 2.66 7.63
CA TRP A 393 -5.47 2.23 6.23
C TRP A 393 -4.86 0.84 6.06
N VAL A 394 -5.31 0.13 5.02
CA VAL A 394 -4.70 -1.11 4.52
C VAL A 394 -4.24 -0.92 3.07
N THR A 395 -3.09 -1.50 2.72
CA THR A 395 -2.58 -1.52 1.34
C THR A 395 -1.75 -2.77 1.02
N ASP A 396 -1.84 -3.27 -0.21
CA ASP A 396 -0.94 -4.29 -0.77
C ASP A 396 0.21 -3.67 -1.62
N LYS A 397 0.46 -2.36 -1.43
CA LYS A 397 1.29 -1.45 -2.23
C LYS A 397 0.74 -1.09 -3.63
N ALA A 398 -0.42 -1.62 -4.02
CA ALA A 398 -1.16 -1.15 -5.20
C ALA A 398 -2.44 -0.43 -4.76
N ARG A 399 -3.38 -1.16 -4.15
CA ARG A 399 -4.63 -0.60 -3.64
C ARG A 399 -4.40 0.04 -2.27
N VAL A 400 -5.15 1.09 -1.93
CA VAL A 400 -5.19 1.69 -0.59
C VAL A 400 -6.65 1.87 -0.20
N TYR A 401 -7.02 1.36 0.98
CA TYR A 401 -8.37 1.49 1.54
C TYR A 401 -8.33 2.14 2.91
N ASP A 402 -9.24 3.10 3.15
CA ASP A 402 -9.45 3.71 4.46
C ASP A 402 -10.46 2.87 5.26
N VAL A 403 -9.98 2.27 6.36
CA VAL A 403 -10.79 1.49 7.31
C VAL A 403 -11.53 2.44 8.29
N GLY A 404 -11.32 3.75 8.15
CA GLY A 404 -11.95 4.82 8.91
C GLY A 404 -11.23 5.13 10.23
N PRO A 405 -11.85 5.99 11.06
CA PRO A 405 -11.26 6.44 12.32
C PRO A 405 -11.11 5.29 13.33
N VAL A 406 -10.05 5.40 14.14
CA VAL A 406 -9.66 4.49 15.22
C VAL A 406 -9.27 5.22 16.52
N SER A 407 -9.09 6.54 16.51
CA SER A 407 -9.14 7.34 17.74
C SER A 407 -10.59 7.55 18.18
N ARG A 408 -10.77 7.88 19.46
CA ARG A 408 -12.04 8.44 19.96
C ARG A 408 -12.32 9.79 19.29
N GLU A 409 -13.57 10.21 19.33
CA GLU A 409 -14.06 11.41 18.64
C GLU A 409 -13.46 12.71 19.20
N ASN A 410 -13.34 12.80 20.52
CA ASN A 410 -12.86 13.98 21.25
C ASN A 410 -11.38 13.85 21.69
N ASP A 411 -10.54 13.23 20.84
CA ASP A 411 -9.11 13.05 21.06
C ASP A 411 -8.31 13.62 19.88
N ASP A 412 -7.52 14.67 20.12
CA ASP A 412 -6.53 15.18 19.18
C ASP A 412 -5.34 14.20 19.10
N ALA A 413 -5.43 13.27 18.17
CA ALA A 413 -4.47 12.20 17.98
C ALA A 413 -3.27 12.65 17.12
N ALA A 414 -2.07 12.42 17.64
CA ALA A 414 -0.81 12.77 17.02
C ALA A 414 -0.02 11.52 16.59
N ALA A 415 1.23 11.32 17.06
CA ALA A 415 2.02 10.17 16.64
C ALA A 415 1.41 8.84 17.10
N SER A 416 1.64 7.76 16.35
CA SER A 416 1.10 6.44 16.68
C SER A 416 2.08 5.28 16.44
N SER A 417 1.70 4.11 16.96
CA SER A 417 2.39 2.82 16.80
C SER A 417 1.34 1.72 16.60
N LEU A 418 1.64 0.73 15.76
CA LEU A 418 0.79 -0.42 15.47
C LEU A 418 1.53 -1.72 15.81
N LEU A 419 0.80 -2.66 16.41
CA LEU A 419 1.26 -4.02 16.67
C LEU A 419 0.22 -5.02 16.15
N MET A 420 0.60 -5.81 15.15
CA MET A 420 -0.10 -7.06 14.83
C MET A 420 0.47 -8.19 15.69
N LYS A 421 -0.39 -8.99 16.31
CA LYS A 421 0.02 -10.18 17.09
C LYS A 421 -0.83 -11.42 16.79
N ASP A 422 -0.44 -12.51 17.44
CA ASP A 422 -1.19 -13.76 17.60
C ASP A 422 -1.65 -14.34 16.26
N ASN A 423 -0.69 -14.55 15.35
CA ASN A 423 -0.86 -15.05 14.00
C ASN A 423 -1.86 -14.22 13.16
N ASN A 424 -1.75 -12.89 13.27
CA ASN A 424 -2.53 -11.87 12.57
C ASN A 424 -4.01 -11.81 12.96
N ASN A 425 -4.35 -12.27 14.18
CA ASN A 425 -5.72 -12.26 14.70
C ASN A 425 -6.00 -11.10 15.67
N GLU A 426 -4.99 -10.34 16.10
CA GLU A 426 -5.20 -9.17 16.94
C GLU A 426 -4.30 -8.00 16.54
N LEU A 427 -4.94 -6.84 16.34
CA LEU A 427 -4.30 -5.57 16.00
C LEU A 427 -4.49 -4.59 17.17
N ILE A 428 -3.39 -4.03 17.67
CA ILE A 428 -3.38 -3.00 18.72
C ILE A 428 -2.80 -1.71 18.13
N SER A 429 -3.47 -0.59 18.40
CA SER A 429 -2.94 0.76 18.18
C SER A 429 -2.59 1.42 19.51
N LEU A 430 -1.55 2.25 19.49
CA LEU A 430 -1.14 3.13 20.58
C LEU A 430 -0.89 4.52 19.99
N TYR A 431 -1.60 5.54 20.46
CA TYR A 431 -1.47 6.91 19.93
C TYR A 431 -1.26 7.97 21.01
N GLU A 432 -0.53 9.02 20.65
CA GLU A 432 -0.43 10.26 21.41
C GLU A 432 -1.75 11.03 21.34
N ASN A 433 -2.26 11.48 22.47
CA ASN A 433 -3.49 12.27 22.61
C ASN A 433 -3.14 13.62 23.25
N LYS A 434 -3.25 14.70 22.49
CA LYS A 434 -2.83 16.05 22.87
C LYS A 434 -3.95 16.78 23.60
N LYS A 435 -3.69 17.18 24.86
CA LYS A 435 -4.63 17.96 25.70
C LYS A 435 -3.85 19.02 26.47
N ASP A 436 -4.30 20.28 26.42
CA ASP A 436 -3.67 21.44 27.06
C ASP A 436 -2.17 21.65 26.75
N GLY A 437 -1.73 21.21 25.56
CA GLY A 437 -0.33 21.24 25.11
C GLY A 437 0.54 20.11 25.67
N ALA A 438 0.04 19.35 26.65
CA ALA A 438 0.57 18.07 27.08
C ALA A 438 0.11 16.94 26.14
N TYR A 439 0.73 15.77 26.28
CA TYR A 439 0.39 14.56 25.53
C TYR A 439 0.25 13.40 26.51
N ASN A 440 -0.85 12.68 26.44
CA ASN A 440 -1.05 11.37 27.07
C ASN A 440 -0.99 10.28 25.99
N LEU A 441 -1.02 9.01 26.38
CA LEU A 441 -1.17 7.91 25.41
C LEU A 441 -2.52 7.22 25.57
N VAL A 442 -3.06 6.72 24.46
CA VAL A 442 -4.27 5.88 24.43
C VAL A 442 -3.94 4.61 23.67
N ALA A 443 -4.25 3.46 24.25
CA ALA A 443 -4.16 2.16 23.59
C ALA A 443 -5.56 1.66 23.21
N VAL A 444 -5.71 1.08 22.01
CA VAL A 444 -6.99 0.60 21.48
C VAL A 444 -6.81 -0.75 20.79
N ARG A 445 -7.70 -1.70 21.10
CA ARG A 445 -7.80 -3.01 20.44
C ARG A 445 -8.71 -2.88 19.22
N LEU A 446 -8.22 -3.24 18.03
CA LEU A 446 -8.85 -2.90 16.75
C LEU A 446 -9.59 -4.09 16.10
N THR A 447 -10.34 -4.84 16.91
CA THR A 447 -11.01 -6.10 16.53
C THR A 447 -11.95 -5.93 15.33
N GLU A 448 -12.94 -5.04 15.41
CA GLU A 448 -13.91 -4.79 14.32
C GLU A 448 -13.24 -4.31 13.03
N LYS A 449 -12.23 -3.45 13.19
CA LYS A 449 -11.44 -2.91 12.07
C LYS A 449 -10.60 -3.98 11.39
N LEU A 450 -10.11 -4.97 12.15
CA LEU A 450 -9.38 -6.12 11.61
C LEU A 450 -10.31 -7.06 10.84
N GLU A 451 -11.54 -7.29 11.29
CA GLU A 451 -12.54 -8.00 10.49
C GLU A 451 -12.87 -7.24 9.20
N ARG A 452 -13.06 -5.91 9.27
CA ARG A 452 -13.25 -5.09 8.07
C ARG A 452 -12.06 -5.15 7.10
N ILE A 453 -10.83 -5.22 7.61
CA ILE A 453 -9.63 -5.44 6.79
C ILE A 453 -9.68 -6.82 6.11
N LYS A 454 -10.08 -7.89 6.81
CA LYS A 454 -10.23 -9.23 6.21
C LYS A 454 -11.23 -9.21 5.05
N GLU A 455 -12.39 -8.54 5.19
CA GLU A 455 -13.38 -8.39 4.12
C GLU A 455 -12.81 -7.70 2.86
N VAL A 456 -12.06 -6.61 3.05
CA VAL A 456 -11.48 -5.81 1.96
C VAL A 456 -10.37 -6.59 1.25
N VAL A 457 -9.45 -7.18 2.02
CA VAL A 457 -8.33 -7.97 1.49
C VAL A 457 -8.83 -9.25 0.80
N LYS A 458 -9.93 -9.84 1.30
CA LYS A 458 -10.66 -10.91 0.60
C LYS A 458 -11.23 -10.44 -0.72
N THR A 459 -11.92 -9.29 -0.74
CA THR A 459 -12.48 -8.72 -1.99
C THR A 459 -11.40 -8.55 -3.06
N TRP A 460 -10.25 -7.95 -2.71
CA TRP A 460 -9.10 -7.80 -3.62
C TRP A 460 -8.57 -9.15 -4.14
N LYS A 461 -8.43 -10.13 -3.24
CA LYS A 461 -7.95 -11.49 -3.57
C LYS A 461 -8.91 -12.22 -4.48
N ASP A 462 -10.20 -12.20 -4.17
CA ASP A 462 -11.21 -12.95 -4.92
C ASP A 462 -11.47 -12.30 -6.30
N LEU A 463 -11.24 -10.99 -6.44
CA LEU A 463 -11.28 -10.26 -7.71
C LEU A 463 -10.03 -10.51 -8.56
N ASP A 464 -8.82 -10.36 -8.00
CA ASP A 464 -7.56 -10.71 -8.68
C ASP A 464 -7.57 -12.18 -9.16
N SER A 465 -8.01 -13.11 -8.31
CA SER A 465 -8.12 -14.54 -8.68
C SER A 465 -9.11 -14.78 -9.81
N ALA A 466 -10.19 -14.00 -9.91
CA ALA A 466 -11.17 -14.09 -11.00
C ALA A 466 -10.62 -13.52 -12.31
N PHE A 467 -9.80 -12.46 -12.24
CA PHE A 467 -9.11 -11.90 -13.39
C PHE A 467 -8.01 -12.84 -13.94
N GLU A 468 -7.20 -13.42 -13.07
CA GLU A 468 -6.13 -14.37 -13.44
C GLU A 468 -6.68 -15.67 -14.05
N SER A 469 -7.85 -16.13 -13.58
CA SER A 469 -8.53 -17.34 -14.09
C SER A 469 -9.58 -17.07 -15.18
N CYS A 470 -9.75 -15.82 -15.61
CA CYS A 470 -10.82 -15.44 -16.54
C CYS A 470 -10.67 -16.13 -17.90
N SER A 471 -11.76 -16.70 -18.41
CA SER A 471 -11.74 -17.48 -19.65
C SER A 471 -13.05 -17.38 -20.43
N SER A 472 -12.95 -17.41 -21.75
CA SER A 472 -14.05 -17.29 -22.71
C SER A 472 -15.15 -18.37 -22.59
N VAL A 473 -14.86 -19.48 -21.89
CA VAL A 473 -15.79 -20.60 -21.68
C VAL A 473 -16.65 -20.41 -20.41
N SER A 474 -16.33 -19.44 -19.54
CA SER A 474 -16.90 -19.28 -18.19
C SER A 474 -18.38 -18.83 -18.10
N GLY A 475 -19.12 -18.83 -19.21
CA GLY A 475 -20.45 -18.22 -19.32
C GLY A 475 -21.59 -18.86 -18.50
N ALA A 476 -21.35 -19.99 -17.82
CA ALA A 476 -22.36 -20.82 -17.17
C ALA A 476 -22.15 -21.09 -15.66
N ALA A 477 -20.99 -20.74 -15.09
CA ALA A 477 -20.62 -21.13 -13.70
C ALA A 477 -19.90 -20.02 -12.90
N VAL A 478 -19.96 -18.78 -13.36
CA VAL A 478 -19.46 -17.60 -12.64
C VAL A 478 -20.65 -16.83 -12.09
N ASP A 479 -20.59 -16.47 -10.80
CA ASP A 479 -21.66 -15.78 -10.11
C ASP A 479 -22.09 -14.46 -10.77
N LEU A 480 -23.36 -14.11 -10.52
CA LEU A 480 -24.07 -13.04 -11.19
C LEU A 480 -23.40 -11.65 -11.21
N PRO A 481 -22.47 -11.25 -10.30
CA PRO A 481 -21.71 -10.01 -10.45
C PRO A 481 -20.69 -10.01 -11.60
N ARG A 482 -19.94 -11.10 -11.81
CA ARG A 482 -18.67 -11.05 -12.58
C ARG A 482 -18.79 -11.35 -14.08
N LYS A 483 -19.94 -11.83 -14.55
CA LYS A 483 -20.19 -12.10 -15.97
C LYS A 483 -19.94 -10.85 -16.84
N GLY A 484 -19.13 -10.97 -17.88
CA GLY A 484 -18.81 -9.87 -18.81
C GLY A 484 -17.83 -8.80 -18.28
N MET A 485 -17.12 -9.05 -17.17
CA MET A 485 -16.03 -8.14 -16.73
C MET A 485 -14.72 -8.36 -17.51
N CYS A 486 -14.54 -9.55 -18.09
CA CYS A 486 -13.38 -9.96 -18.88
C CYS A 486 -13.77 -11.13 -19.81
N TYR A 487 -13.01 -11.36 -20.89
CA TYR A 487 -13.17 -12.50 -21.80
C TYR A 487 -11.93 -13.43 -21.87
N GLY A 488 -10.83 -13.04 -21.22
CA GLY A 488 -9.61 -13.81 -21.05
C GLY A 488 -8.79 -13.30 -19.86
N PRO A 489 -7.63 -13.91 -19.56
CA PRO A 489 -6.86 -13.58 -18.35
C PRO A 489 -6.39 -12.12 -18.33
N VAL A 490 -6.69 -11.42 -17.24
CA VAL A 490 -6.33 -10.01 -17.01
C VAL A 490 -5.13 -9.95 -16.05
N PRO A 491 -4.05 -9.21 -16.39
CA PRO A 491 -2.94 -8.98 -15.47
C PRO A 491 -3.39 -8.21 -14.22
N THR A 492 -3.11 -8.74 -13.03
CA THR A 492 -3.50 -8.17 -11.73
C THR A 492 -2.38 -7.40 -11.03
N LYS A 493 -1.14 -7.51 -11.52
CA LYS A 493 0.01 -6.77 -11.04
C LYS A 493 -0.15 -5.29 -11.43
N GLY A 494 -0.04 -4.39 -10.46
CA GLY A 494 -0.17 -2.94 -10.65
C GLY A 494 -1.61 -2.40 -10.77
N LEU A 495 -2.62 -3.24 -11.01
CA LEU A 495 -4.03 -2.84 -11.20
C LEU A 495 -4.64 -2.23 -9.91
N VAL A 496 -4.73 -0.92 -9.79
CA VAL A 496 -5.19 -0.25 -8.56
C VAL A 496 -6.71 -0.16 -8.46
N GLY A 497 -7.40 0.12 -9.57
CA GLY A 497 -8.85 0.34 -9.59
C GLY A 497 -9.51 -0.19 -10.86
N PHE A 498 -10.80 -0.56 -10.74
CA PHE A 498 -11.60 -1.13 -11.82
C PHE A 498 -13.05 -0.62 -11.78
N LEU A 499 -13.39 0.33 -12.65
CA LEU A 499 -14.76 0.84 -12.79
C LEU A 499 -15.62 -0.15 -13.59
N SER A 500 -16.59 -0.77 -12.91
CA SER A 500 -17.43 -1.82 -13.50
C SER A 500 -18.72 -2.03 -12.69
N GLY A 501 -19.34 -3.20 -12.86
CA GLY A 501 -20.37 -3.73 -11.97
C GLY A 501 -21.69 -2.96 -11.93
N ASN A 502 -22.32 -2.96 -10.75
CA ASN A 502 -23.63 -2.37 -10.51
C ASN A 502 -23.55 -1.16 -9.56
N SER A 503 -23.27 0.00 -10.14
CA SER A 503 -23.08 1.28 -9.43
C SER A 503 -24.43 1.96 -9.08
N THR A 504 -24.48 3.24 -8.68
CA THR A 504 -25.77 3.95 -8.44
C THR A 504 -26.28 4.74 -9.67
N VAL A 505 -26.86 5.93 -9.52
CA VAL A 505 -27.39 6.76 -10.63
C VAL A 505 -26.37 7.81 -11.11
N THR A 506 -25.50 8.27 -10.22
CA THR A 506 -24.53 9.37 -10.46
C THR A 506 -23.10 8.98 -10.09
N GLU A 507 -22.85 7.69 -9.90
CA GLU A 507 -21.60 7.12 -9.40
C GLU A 507 -21.29 5.87 -10.23
N TRP A 508 -20.03 5.69 -10.62
CA TRP A 508 -19.48 4.47 -11.19
C TRP A 508 -18.50 3.87 -10.18
N ARG A 509 -18.78 2.65 -9.73
CA ARG A 509 -18.08 2.02 -8.60
C ARG A 509 -16.75 1.41 -9.01
N ASP A 510 -15.73 1.61 -8.19
CA ASP A 510 -14.50 0.81 -8.20
C ASP A 510 -14.72 -0.51 -7.45
N GLU A 511 -14.61 -1.63 -8.17
CA GLU A 511 -14.77 -2.98 -7.61
C GLU A 511 -13.62 -3.37 -6.64
N TYR A 512 -12.48 -2.66 -6.67
CA TYR A 512 -11.43 -2.78 -5.64
C TYR A 512 -11.73 -1.96 -4.37
N LEU A 513 -12.89 -1.32 -4.28
CA LEU A 513 -13.34 -0.50 -3.14
C LEU A 513 -12.46 0.75 -2.88
N GLY A 514 -11.66 1.19 -3.86
CA GLY A 514 -10.79 2.35 -3.76
C GLY A 514 -11.54 3.66 -3.97
N VAL A 515 -11.46 4.24 -5.17
CA VAL A 515 -12.03 5.56 -5.50
C VAL A 515 -13.08 5.38 -6.58
N ASN A 516 -14.33 5.73 -6.29
CA ASN A 516 -15.41 5.71 -7.28
C ASN A 516 -15.31 6.93 -8.21
N ALA A 517 -15.85 6.82 -9.42
CA ALA A 517 -15.98 7.93 -10.36
C ALA A 517 -17.38 8.57 -10.30
N THR A 518 -17.47 9.88 -10.50
CA THR A 518 -18.73 10.63 -10.54
C THR A 518 -19.26 10.66 -11.97
N VAL A 519 -20.54 10.37 -12.18
CA VAL A 519 -21.18 10.32 -13.51
C VAL A 519 -22.13 11.50 -13.68
N THR A 520 -21.93 12.28 -14.75
CA THR A 520 -22.82 13.36 -15.18
C THR A 520 -23.51 12.97 -16.49
N ASN A 521 -24.84 13.03 -16.54
CA ASN A 521 -25.67 12.78 -17.72
C ASN A 521 -25.38 11.45 -18.47
N GLY A 522 -24.89 10.42 -17.77
CA GLY A 522 -24.71 9.07 -18.30
C GLY A 522 -25.96 8.20 -18.13
N GLU A 523 -26.17 7.24 -19.04
CA GLU A 523 -27.21 6.23 -18.99
C GLU A 523 -26.62 4.82 -18.87
N LYS A 524 -27.17 3.98 -17.98
CA LYS A 524 -26.86 2.54 -17.92
C LYS A 524 -27.64 1.75 -18.97
N ARG A 525 -27.22 1.84 -20.24
CA ARG A 525 -27.78 1.01 -21.31
C ARG A 525 -27.15 -0.37 -21.40
N VAL A 526 -25.88 -0.49 -20.99
CA VAL A 526 -25.11 -1.73 -21.01
C VAL A 526 -24.73 -2.19 -19.60
N ARG A 527 -24.36 -3.47 -19.50
CA ARG A 527 -23.75 -4.04 -18.31
C ARG A 527 -22.28 -3.58 -18.15
N ASN A 528 -21.82 -3.42 -16.91
CA ASN A 528 -20.43 -3.12 -16.55
C ASN A 528 -19.88 -1.77 -17.09
N GLY A 529 -20.76 -0.80 -17.35
CA GLY A 529 -20.38 0.52 -17.82
C GLY A 529 -21.56 1.42 -18.14
N TRP A 530 -21.30 2.48 -18.91
CA TRP A 530 -22.20 3.60 -19.15
C TRP A 530 -22.18 4.05 -20.61
N THR A 531 -23.34 4.49 -21.08
CA THR A 531 -23.51 5.20 -22.34
C THR A 531 -23.65 6.69 -22.05
N PHE A 532 -22.78 7.50 -22.62
CA PHE A 532 -22.80 8.96 -22.54
C PHE A 532 -23.37 9.49 -23.86
N LYS A 533 -24.35 10.41 -23.79
CA LYS A 533 -24.93 11.05 -24.98
C LYS A 533 -25.16 12.55 -24.76
N GLY A 534 -24.65 13.36 -25.68
CA GLY A 534 -24.89 14.81 -25.72
C GLY A 534 -23.91 15.65 -24.91
N PRO A 535 -24.04 16.98 -24.94
CA PRO A 535 -23.14 17.90 -24.25
C PRO A 535 -23.15 17.69 -22.74
N GLY A 536 -21.96 17.66 -22.12
CA GLY A 536 -21.82 17.48 -20.68
C GLY A 536 -22.15 16.07 -20.16
N ALA A 537 -22.24 15.06 -21.03
CA ALA A 537 -22.30 13.65 -20.62
C ALA A 537 -20.89 13.07 -20.52
N TRP A 538 -20.46 12.71 -19.30
CA TRP A 538 -19.11 12.22 -19.01
C TRP A 538 -19.04 11.57 -17.61
N ALA A 539 -17.91 10.94 -17.30
CA ALA A 539 -17.56 10.55 -15.94
C ALA A 539 -16.18 11.10 -15.53
N GLU A 540 -16.10 11.54 -14.27
CA GLU A 540 -14.90 12.04 -13.61
C GLU A 540 -14.33 10.96 -12.68
N TRP A 541 -13.10 10.50 -12.89
CA TRP A 541 -12.41 9.62 -11.94
C TRP A 541 -11.30 10.40 -11.22
N PRO A 542 -11.53 10.85 -9.97
CA PRO A 542 -10.66 11.83 -9.32
C PRO A 542 -9.28 11.29 -8.94
N VAL A 543 -8.30 12.18 -8.99
CA VAL A 543 -6.89 11.94 -8.65
C VAL A 543 -6.44 12.95 -7.61
N GLY A 544 -6.11 14.18 -7.98
CA GLY A 544 -5.41 15.14 -7.11
C GLY A 544 -6.30 15.90 -6.12
N ASP A 545 -7.59 16.07 -6.41
CA ASP A 545 -8.47 17.00 -5.69
C ASP A 545 -9.17 16.39 -4.45
N MET A 546 -8.71 15.23 -3.98
CA MET A 546 -9.23 14.54 -2.79
C MET A 546 -8.70 15.10 -1.44
N GLY A 547 -8.16 16.33 -1.43
CA GLY A 547 -7.70 17.01 -0.22
C GLY A 547 -6.53 16.29 0.49
N GLN A 548 -6.73 15.87 1.74
CA GLN A 548 -5.65 15.26 2.53
C GLN A 548 -5.20 13.90 1.98
N THR A 549 -6.13 13.05 1.55
CA THR A 549 -5.84 11.65 1.21
C THR A 549 -6.08 11.41 -0.27
N VAL A 550 -5.02 11.08 -1.02
CA VAL A 550 -5.02 10.94 -2.49
C VAL A 550 -4.49 9.54 -2.86
N PRO A 551 -5.34 8.49 -2.86
CA PRO A 551 -4.91 7.12 -3.15
C PRO A 551 -4.21 6.97 -4.51
N TYR A 552 -4.60 7.78 -5.50
CA TYR A 552 -4.08 7.69 -6.88
C TYR A 552 -2.91 8.66 -7.17
N TYR A 553 -2.16 9.10 -6.14
CA TYR A 553 -1.06 10.07 -6.35
C TYR A 553 -0.03 9.60 -7.39
N PHE A 554 0.21 8.29 -7.49
CA PHE A 554 1.12 7.66 -8.47
C PHE A 554 0.89 8.11 -9.92
N ALA A 555 -0.35 8.46 -10.30
CA ALA A 555 -0.66 8.94 -11.65
C ALA A 555 0.12 10.21 -12.04
N ASN A 556 0.63 10.97 -11.05
CA ASN A 556 1.54 12.10 -11.25
C ASN A 556 3.01 11.68 -11.46
N THR A 557 3.27 10.43 -11.87
CA THR A 557 4.62 9.87 -12.05
C THR A 557 4.63 8.72 -13.06
N GLU A 558 3.73 7.75 -12.96
CA GLU A 558 3.56 6.67 -13.93
C GLU A 558 2.17 6.04 -13.81
N PHE A 559 1.51 5.72 -14.93
CA PHE A 559 0.26 4.94 -14.93
C PHE A 559 -0.05 4.31 -16.30
N THR A 560 -0.96 3.33 -16.28
CA THR A 560 -1.68 2.89 -17.49
C THR A 560 -3.19 2.89 -17.22
N LEU A 561 -3.94 3.65 -18.02
CA LEU A 561 -5.41 3.75 -17.97
C LEU A 561 -6.01 3.09 -19.21
N LEU A 562 -6.82 2.07 -19.03
CA LEU A 562 -7.43 1.27 -20.10
C LEU A 562 -8.94 1.36 -20.03
N ALA A 563 -9.61 1.47 -21.19
CA ALA A 563 -11.06 1.43 -21.31
C ALA A 563 -11.50 0.58 -22.52
N THR A 564 -12.66 -0.08 -22.40
CA THR A 564 -13.32 -0.71 -23.56
C THR A 564 -14.45 0.21 -24.02
N VAL A 565 -14.42 0.65 -25.29
CA VAL A 565 -15.24 1.74 -25.82
C VAL A 565 -16.00 1.33 -27.09
N SER A 566 -17.12 2.00 -27.37
CA SER A 566 -17.84 1.94 -28.64
C SER A 566 -18.42 3.31 -28.98
N ILE A 567 -18.13 3.84 -30.16
CA ILE A 567 -18.68 5.12 -30.64
C ILE A 567 -19.93 4.82 -31.49
N HIS A 568 -21.07 5.41 -31.17
CA HIS A 568 -22.35 5.06 -31.79
C HIS A 568 -22.81 6.04 -32.88
N GLU A 569 -22.45 7.32 -32.76
CA GLU A 569 -22.78 8.38 -33.72
C GLU A 569 -21.49 9.12 -34.13
N VAL A 570 -21.46 9.61 -35.37
CA VAL A 570 -20.35 10.44 -35.88
C VAL A 570 -20.59 11.89 -35.43
N PRO A 571 -19.60 12.60 -34.85
CA PRO A 571 -19.75 14.02 -34.52
C PRO A 571 -20.09 14.82 -35.78
N GLU A 572 -21.10 15.70 -35.73
CA GLU A 572 -21.52 16.45 -36.92
C GLU A 572 -20.42 17.40 -37.44
N VAL A 573 -19.58 17.93 -36.54
CA VAL A 573 -18.44 18.81 -36.83
C VAL A 573 -17.34 18.56 -35.80
N GLY A 574 -16.08 18.60 -36.23
CA GLY A 574 -14.90 18.66 -35.35
C GLY A 574 -14.53 17.34 -34.69
N SER A 575 -14.06 17.43 -33.45
CA SER A 575 -13.64 16.30 -32.61
C SER A 575 -14.37 16.30 -31.26
N VAL A 576 -14.51 15.11 -30.67
CA VAL A 576 -15.10 14.91 -29.34
C VAL A 576 -14.11 14.14 -28.44
N PRO A 577 -13.81 14.64 -27.22
CA PRO A 577 -12.99 13.91 -26.25
C PRO A 577 -13.64 12.59 -25.83
N LEU A 578 -12.84 11.53 -25.72
CA LEU A 578 -13.29 10.19 -25.31
C LEU A 578 -12.72 9.77 -23.95
N ILE A 579 -11.42 10.00 -23.73
CA ILE A 579 -10.75 9.67 -22.48
C ILE A 579 -9.46 10.48 -22.34
N GLY A 580 -9.11 10.93 -21.14
CA GLY A 580 -7.88 11.71 -20.95
C GLY A 580 -7.67 12.25 -19.54
N VAL A 581 -6.69 13.14 -19.43
CA VAL A 581 -6.13 13.62 -18.16
C VAL A 581 -6.29 15.14 -18.06
N ARG A 582 -6.78 15.63 -16.92
CA ARG A 582 -6.85 17.07 -16.62
C ARG A 582 -5.96 17.43 -15.44
N MET A 583 -5.45 18.66 -15.45
CA MET A 583 -4.68 19.25 -14.35
C MET A 583 -5.59 20.06 -13.40
N ASN A 584 -5.07 20.40 -12.22
CA ASN A 584 -5.74 21.17 -11.16
C ASN A 584 -5.38 22.68 -11.16
N ASP A 585 -4.97 23.20 -12.31
CA ASP A 585 -4.85 24.62 -12.60
C ASP A 585 -6.22 25.29 -12.80
N THR A 586 -6.27 26.63 -12.74
CA THR A 586 -7.49 27.43 -12.93
C THR A 586 -8.21 27.13 -14.25
N ASP A 587 -7.44 26.94 -15.32
CA ASP A 587 -7.97 26.66 -16.65
C ASP A 587 -8.32 25.18 -16.83
N SER A 588 -7.97 24.32 -15.87
CA SER A 588 -8.04 22.86 -15.95
C SER A 588 -7.49 22.39 -17.29
N THR A 589 -6.18 22.58 -17.47
CA THR A 589 -5.49 22.22 -18.70
C THR A 589 -5.60 20.71 -18.92
N VAL A 590 -6.04 20.31 -20.12
CA VAL A 590 -5.94 18.90 -20.55
C VAL A 590 -4.46 18.61 -20.75
N LEU A 591 -3.90 17.69 -19.97
CA LEU A 591 -2.48 17.31 -20.07
C LEU A 591 -2.24 16.52 -21.36
N PHE A 592 -3.13 15.56 -21.63
CA PHE A 592 -3.27 14.81 -22.87
C PHE A 592 -4.57 13.99 -22.87
N GLY A 593 -4.89 13.35 -23.98
CA GLY A 593 -6.04 12.45 -24.10
C GLY A 593 -6.29 11.95 -25.52
N LEU A 594 -7.34 11.16 -25.71
CA LEU A 594 -7.81 10.70 -27.01
C LEU A 594 -9.18 11.29 -27.34
N SER A 595 -9.29 11.82 -28.56
CA SER A 595 -10.53 12.28 -29.20
C SER A 595 -10.83 11.47 -30.47
N TYR A 596 -12.03 11.62 -30.99
CA TYR A 596 -12.47 11.06 -32.27
C TYR A 596 -13.16 12.12 -33.12
N THR A 597 -12.95 12.10 -34.45
CA THR A 597 -13.39 13.17 -35.37
C THR A 597 -14.58 12.79 -36.24
N HIS A 598 -15.24 13.79 -36.84
CA HIS A 598 -16.22 13.63 -37.94
C HIS A 598 -15.69 12.73 -39.06
N ASP A 599 -14.45 12.95 -39.49
CA ASP A 599 -13.81 12.24 -40.60
C ASP A 599 -13.32 10.82 -40.24
N LYS A 600 -13.81 10.30 -39.12
CA LYS A 600 -13.51 8.97 -38.58
C LYS A 600 -12.05 8.72 -38.20
N LYS A 601 -11.26 9.77 -37.96
CA LYS A 601 -9.91 9.64 -37.39
C LYS A 601 -9.95 9.60 -35.86
N TRP A 602 -8.98 8.92 -35.27
CA TRP A 602 -8.54 9.19 -33.90
C TRP A 602 -7.67 10.46 -33.88
N LEU A 603 -7.66 11.18 -32.75
CA LEU A 603 -6.87 12.40 -32.54
C LEU A 603 -6.29 12.42 -31.13
N ALA A 604 -4.97 12.46 -31.00
CA ALA A 604 -4.29 12.66 -29.73
C ALA A 604 -4.36 14.15 -29.33
N ILE A 605 -4.82 14.46 -28.12
CA ILE A 605 -4.75 15.81 -27.57
C ILE A 605 -3.34 15.96 -26.96
N PRO A 606 -2.53 16.99 -27.31
CA PRO A 606 -2.94 18.28 -27.87
C PRO A 606 -2.59 18.51 -29.36
N GLU A 607 -2.61 17.49 -30.22
CA GLU A 607 -2.37 17.67 -31.67
C GLU A 607 -3.52 18.42 -32.35
N ASP A 608 -3.20 19.22 -33.37
CA ASP A 608 -4.17 19.80 -34.29
C ASP A 608 -4.70 18.74 -35.29
N VAL A 609 -5.92 18.92 -35.77
CA VAL A 609 -6.59 17.97 -36.69
C VAL A 609 -5.82 17.75 -38.00
N ASP A 610 -5.04 18.76 -38.42
CA ASP A 610 -4.22 18.73 -39.65
C ASP A 610 -2.91 17.93 -39.47
N ASP A 611 -2.37 17.80 -38.25
CA ASP A 611 -1.15 17.02 -37.96
C ASP A 611 -1.45 15.54 -37.64
N ALA A 612 -2.72 15.17 -37.44
CA ALA A 612 -3.14 13.78 -37.32
C ALA A 612 -2.87 13.00 -38.63
N GLY A 613 -1.75 12.27 -38.69
CA GLY A 613 -1.21 11.62 -39.89
C GLY A 613 -2.02 10.44 -40.46
N ASP A 614 -1.31 9.40 -40.91
CA ASP A 614 -1.90 8.14 -41.39
C ASP A 614 -2.37 7.27 -40.19
N VAL A 615 -3.32 7.81 -39.42
CA VAL A 615 -3.93 7.19 -38.24
C VAL A 615 -5.13 6.33 -38.65
N ASP A 616 -5.28 5.15 -38.03
CA ASP A 616 -6.39 4.24 -38.32
C ASP A 616 -7.78 4.85 -38.17
N LEU A 617 -8.68 4.43 -39.06
CA LEU A 617 -10.06 4.91 -39.05
C LEU A 617 -10.94 4.13 -38.05
N TRP A 618 -11.77 4.85 -37.32
CA TRP A 618 -12.75 4.27 -36.40
C TRP A 618 -14.11 4.01 -37.09
N GLU A 619 -14.81 2.97 -36.65
CA GLU A 619 -16.08 2.53 -37.25
C GLU A 619 -17.24 2.62 -36.23
N PRO A 620 -18.40 3.22 -36.60
CA PRO A 620 -19.55 3.28 -35.70
C PRO A 620 -20.04 1.89 -35.25
N ASN A 621 -20.28 1.76 -33.93
CA ASN A 621 -20.70 0.54 -33.23
C ASN A 621 -19.66 -0.60 -33.21
N LYS A 622 -18.40 -0.33 -33.58
CA LYS A 622 -17.29 -1.26 -33.34
C LYS A 622 -16.73 -1.05 -31.93
N THR A 623 -16.48 -2.16 -31.23
CA THR A 623 -15.85 -2.12 -29.90
C THR A 623 -14.33 -2.01 -30.04
N TYR A 624 -13.73 -1.00 -29.43
CA TYR A 624 -12.29 -0.79 -29.33
C TYR A 624 -11.82 -0.95 -27.88
N GLN A 625 -10.55 -1.31 -27.68
CA GLN A 625 -9.82 -1.07 -26.45
C GLN A 625 -8.96 0.16 -26.67
N VAL A 626 -9.09 1.15 -25.78
CA VAL A 626 -8.24 2.34 -25.75
C VAL A 626 -7.37 2.26 -24.51
N VAL A 627 -6.09 2.58 -24.66
CA VAL A 627 -5.14 2.67 -23.55
C VAL A 627 -4.40 4.00 -23.62
N LEU A 628 -4.40 4.74 -22.52
CA LEU A 628 -3.50 5.85 -22.27
C LEU A 628 -2.42 5.40 -21.27
N ARG A 629 -1.17 5.70 -21.57
CA ARG A 629 -0.01 5.29 -20.77
C ARG A 629 0.92 6.48 -20.56
N MET A 630 1.52 6.61 -19.38
CA MET A 630 2.40 7.74 -19.04
C MET A 630 3.58 7.29 -18.17
N ASP A 631 4.77 7.83 -18.43
CA ASP A 631 5.96 7.71 -17.57
C ASP A 631 6.43 9.08 -17.03
N ASP A 632 7.72 9.28 -16.74
CA ASP A 632 8.23 10.55 -16.21
C ASP A 632 8.43 11.67 -17.26
N LYS A 633 8.18 11.41 -18.57
CA LYS A 633 8.35 12.37 -19.69
C LYS A 633 7.35 12.19 -20.82
N GLU A 634 7.06 10.95 -21.19
CA GLU A 634 6.31 10.58 -22.38
C GLU A 634 4.90 10.09 -22.02
N TRP A 635 4.01 10.19 -22.99
CA TRP A 635 2.73 9.49 -22.96
C TRP A 635 2.49 8.75 -24.28
N THR A 636 1.68 7.71 -24.24
CA THR A 636 1.42 6.81 -25.37
C THR A 636 -0.06 6.45 -25.47
N VAL A 637 -0.59 6.40 -26.69
CA VAL A 637 -1.95 5.93 -26.99
C VAL A 637 -1.89 4.61 -27.76
N PHE A 638 -2.62 3.61 -27.27
CA PHE A 638 -2.87 2.37 -28.00
C PHE A 638 -4.36 2.22 -28.31
N VAL A 639 -4.67 1.75 -29.52
CA VAL A 639 -6.01 1.33 -29.94
C VAL A 639 -5.94 -0.12 -30.40
N ASP A 640 -6.76 -0.99 -29.80
CA ASP A 640 -6.72 -2.46 -30.00
C ASP A 640 -5.29 -3.05 -29.89
N GLY A 641 -4.47 -2.47 -29.01
CA GLY A 641 -3.10 -2.91 -28.73
C GLY A 641 -2.05 -2.45 -29.74
N GLU A 642 -2.42 -1.68 -30.77
CA GLU A 642 -1.49 -1.05 -31.71
C GLU A 642 -1.25 0.42 -31.30
N GLU A 643 0.01 0.86 -31.35
CA GLU A 643 0.43 2.20 -30.94
C GLU A 643 0.11 3.21 -32.04
N ILE A 644 -0.71 4.22 -31.73
CA ILE A 644 -1.13 5.24 -32.70
C ILE A 644 -0.49 6.62 -32.46
N HIS A 645 0.05 6.87 -31.26
CA HIS A 645 0.71 8.12 -30.89
C HIS A 645 1.64 7.92 -29.68
N ASN A 646 2.83 8.53 -29.72
CA ASN A 646 3.77 8.71 -28.61
C ASN A 646 4.38 10.11 -28.72
N THR A 647 4.47 10.85 -27.61
CA THR A 647 5.22 12.12 -27.54
C THR A 647 5.53 12.55 -26.09
N GLU A 648 6.39 13.55 -25.92
CA GLU A 648 6.65 14.21 -24.63
C GLU A 648 5.45 15.07 -24.20
N TYR A 649 5.03 14.97 -22.93
CA TYR A 649 4.03 15.89 -22.36
C TYR A 649 4.70 17.10 -21.69
N ASN A 650 3.94 18.18 -21.41
CA ASN A 650 4.49 19.37 -20.76
C ASN A 650 4.78 19.13 -19.26
N THR A 651 5.97 18.59 -18.97
CA THR A 651 6.47 18.30 -17.63
C THR A 651 6.49 19.52 -16.69
N SER A 652 6.64 20.75 -17.22
CA SER A 652 6.67 21.97 -16.39
C SER A 652 5.34 22.28 -15.68
N LEU A 653 4.22 21.69 -16.14
CA LEU A 653 2.95 21.78 -15.41
C LEU A 653 3.06 21.15 -14.00
N PHE A 654 3.93 20.15 -13.82
CA PHE A 654 4.15 19.49 -12.53
C PHE A 654 5.04 20.29 -11.55
N ASP A 655 5.60 21.43 -11.95
CA ASP A 655 6.26 22.35 -11.01
C ASP A 655 5.24 23.03 -10.08
N PHE A 656 4.01 23.26 -10.58
CA PHE A 656 2.97 24.02 -9.86
C PHE A 656 1.65 23.25 -9.67
N HIS A 657 1.29 22.35 -10.58
CA HIS A 657 -0.01 21.67 -10.64
C HIS A 657 0.11 20.15 -10.56
N ARG A 658 -1.00 19.47 -10.31
CA ARG A 658 -1.12 18.01 -10.28
C ARG A 658 -2.35 17.58 -11.07
N ILE A 659 -2.41 16.33 -11.49
CA ILE A 659 -3.56 15.76 -12.18
C ILE A 659 -4.77 15.88 -11.27
N SER A 660 -5.84 16.54 -11.71
CA SER A 660 -7.10 16.67 -10.97
C SER A 660 -7.91 15.38 -11.06
N HIS A 661 -8.16 14.91 -12.27
CA HIS A 661 -8.95 13.71 -12.57
C HIS A 661 -8.62 13.11 -13.95
N PHE A 662 -9.09 11.88 -14.17
CA PHE A 662 -9.34 11.37 -15.52
C PHE A 662 -10.76 11.71 -15.95
N TYR A 663 -10.94 12.11 -17.22
CA TYR A 663 -12.26 12.24 -17.85
C TYR A 663 -12.53 11.03 -18.75
N ILE A 664 -13.77 10.53 -18.76
CA ILE A 664 -14.17 9.30 -19.44
C ILE A 664 -15.52 9.51 -20.15
N GLY A 665 -15.62 9.11 -21.42
CA GLY A 665 -16.84 9.17 -22.23
C GLY A 665 -17.18 10.55 -22.82
N GLY A 666 -16.59 11.61 -22.27
CA GLY A 666 -16.77 13.00 -22.65
C GLY A 666 -15.94 13.90 -21.74
N ASP A 667 -16.16 15.22 -21.81
CA ASP A 667 -15.42 16.20 -21.02
C ASP A 667 -16.29 17.39 -20.59
N SER A 668 -16.18 17.78 -19.32
CA SER A 668 -16.87 18.90 -18.67
C SER A 668 -16.85 20.24 -19.42
N LYS A 669 -15.74 20.58 -20.08
CA LYS A 669 -15.58 21.87 -20.78
C LYS A 669 -15.97 21.81 -22.26
N HIS A 670 -16.13 20.63 -22.84
CA HIS A 670 -16.61 20.47 -24.22
C HIS A 670 -18.15 20.58 -24.29
N GLN A 671 -18.65 21.82 -24.23
CA GLN A 671 -20.05 22.16 -24.47
C GLN A 671 -20.41 22.18 -25.98
N SER A 672 -19.81 21.30 -26.79
CA SER A 672 -20.16 21.21 -28.21
C SER A 672 -21.62 20.78 -28.35
N ALA A 673 -22.41 21.54 -29.13
CA ALA A 673 -23.83 21.25 -29.35
C ALA A 673 -24.08 19.85 -29.97
N THR A 674 -23.04 19.29 -30.60
CA THR A 674 -22.93 18.00 -31.26
C THR A 674 -22.41 16.88 -30.32
N GLY A 675 -22.50 17.08 -29.01
CA GLY A 675 -21.88 16.23 -27.98
C GLY A 675 -22.10 14.73 -28.19
N GLY A 676 -21.00 13.97 -28.07
CA GLY A 676 -20.89 12.61 -28.59
C GLY A 676 -21.87 11.58 -28.03
N HIS A 677 -21.96 10.43 -28.71
CA HIS A 677 -22.72 9.27 -28.25
C HIS A 677 -21.79 8.05 -28.19
N VAL A 678 -21.32 7.69 -27.00
CA VAL A 678 -20.34 6.62 -26.78
C VAL A 678 -20.75 5.74 -25.60
N THR A 679 -20.37 4.47 -25.65
CA THR A 679 -20.46 3.56 -24.51
C THR A 679 -19.07 3.17 -24.05
N VAL A 680 -18.82 3.24 -22.74
CA VAL A 680 -17.55 2.86 -22.10
C VAL A 680 -17.83 1.80 -21.03
N THR A 681 -17.01 0.75 -20.99
CA THR A 681 -17.11 -0.37 -20.05
C THR A 681 -15.73 -0.77 -19.52
N ASN A 682 -15.72 -1.41 -18.35
CA ASN A 682 -14.54 -2.10 -17.80
C ASN A 682 -13.26 -1.23 -17.79
N VAL A 683 -13.31 -0.06 -17.15
CA VAL A 683 -12.16 0.86 -17.09
C VAL A 683 -11.18 0.41 -16.00
N MET A 684 -9.91 0.25 -16.34
CA MET A 684 -8.85 -0.24 -15.46
C MET A 684 -7.75 0.81 -15.30
N LEU A 685 -7.28 1.03 -14.07
CA LEU A 685 -6.15 1.92 -13.76
C LEU A 685 -5.02 1.13 -13.11
N TYR A 686 -3.83 1.17 -13.72
CA TYR A 686 -2.59 0.54 -13.23
C TYR A 686 -1.60 1.61 -12.77
N ASN A 687 -0.83 1.30 -11.73
CA ASN A 687 0.22 2.18 -11.18
C ASN A 687 1.64 1.89 -11.70
N GLU A 688 1.73 1.31 -12.90
CA GLU A 688 2.99 1.08 -13.62
C GLU A 688 2.73 1.10 -15.14
N GLU A 689 3.81 1.23 -15.91
CA GLU A 689 3.80 1.05 -17.37
C GLU A 689 3.46 -0.42 -17.72
N LEU A 690 2.37 -0.65 -18.46
CA LEU A 690 2.11 -1.96 -19.03
C LEU A 690 2.91 -2.19 -20.32
N LEU A 691 3.56 -3.35 -20.38
CA LEU A 691 4.35 -3.81 -21.51
C LEU A 691 3.46 -4.46 -22.59
N GLY A 692 3.92 -4.45 -23.85
CA GLY A 692 3.15 -4.95 -25.00
C GLY A 692 2.67 -6.42 -24.91
N ASP A 693 3.33 -7.26 -24.11
CA ASP A 693 2.86 -8.62 -23.82
C ASP A 693 1.59 -8.65 -22.96
N ASP A 694 1.43 -7.70 -22.05
CA ASP A 694 0.25 -7.55 -21.18
C ASP A 694 -0.87 -6.77 -21.88
N LEU A 695 -0.52 -5.71 -22.63
CA LEU A 695 -1.47 -5.01 -23.51
C LEU A 695 -2.10 -5.98 -24.53
N ARG A 696 -1.32 -6.88 -25.13
CA ARG A 696 -1.85 -7.90 -26.05
C ARG A 696 -2.79 -8.91 -25.37
N LYS A 697 -2.53 -9.30 -24.10
CA LYS A 697 -3.47 -10.15 -23.33
C LYS A 697 -4.78 -9.41 -23.08
N LEU A 698 -4.69 -8.15 -22.66
CA LEU A 698 -5.84 -7.30 -22.38
C LEU A 698 -6.70 -7.06 -23.63
N ASN A 699 -6.10 -6.85 -24.81
CA ASN A 699 -6.87 -6.73 -26.05
C ASN A 699 -7.51 -8.07 -26.47
N ALA A 700 -6.78 -9.19 -26.37
CA ALA A 700 -7.34 -10.51 -26.64
C ALA A 700 -8.46 -10.92 -25.66
N GLY A 701 -8.48 -10.33 -24.45
CA GLY A 701 -9.52 -10.47 -23.43
C GLY A 701 -10.63 -9.42 -23.48
N LYS A 702 -10.66 -8.53 -24.50
CA LYS A 702 -11.66 -7.47 -24.67
C LYS A 702 -13.08 -8.03 -24.72
N VAL A 703 -13.99 -7.44 -23.95
CA VAL A 703 -15.42 -7.78 -23.96
C VAL A 703 -16.13 -6.95 -25.03
N THR A 704 -16.90 -7.59 -25.91
CA THR A 704 -17.68 -6.89 -26.94
C THR A 704 -18.83 -6.09 -26.32
N ILE A 705 -18.95 -4.81 -26.68
CA ILE A 705 -20.10 -3.97 -26.31
C ILE A 705 -21.24 -4.24 -27.31
N PRO A 706 -22.47 -4.55 -26.87
CA PRO A 706 -23.62 -4.71 -27.76
C PRO A 706 -23.91 -3.43 -28.56
N SER A 707 -24.34 -3.56 -29.81
CA SER A 707 -24.86 -2.41 -30.56
C SER A 707 -26.24 -2.01 -30.03
N LEU A 708 -26.46 -0.71 -29.86
CA LEU A 708 -27.66 -0.16 -29.19
C LEU A 708 -29.00 -0.45 -29.89
N GLY A 709 -28.98 -1.04 -31.09
CA GLY A 709 -30.17 -1.53 -31.78
C GLY A 709 -30.61 -2.96 -31.41
N VAL A 710 -29.82 -3.68 -30.59
CA VAL A 710 -30.08 -5.08 -30.21
C VAL A 710 -30.59 -5.21 -28.78
N GLU A 711 -30.14 -4.35 -27.87
CA GLU A 711 -30.51 -4.39 -26.46
C GLU A 711 -31.84 -3.64 -26.23
N LYS A 712 -32.97 -4.38 -26.35
CA LYS A 712 -34.22 -3.96 -25.70
C LYS A 712 -33.93 -3.74 -24.22
N GLN A 713 -34.59 -2.75 -23.60
CA GLN A 713 -34.50 -2.50 -22.16
C GLN A 713 -34.53 -3.83 -21.38
N PRO A 714 -33.73 -3.99 -20.30
CA PRO A 714 -33.93 -5.07 -19.35
C PRO A 714 -35.31 -4.90 -18.71
N THR A 715 -36.32 -5.54 -19.29
CA THR A 715 -37.71 -5.44 -18.85
C THR A 715 -37.79 -5.83 -17.37
N GLY A 716 -38.51 -5.03 -16.59
CA GLY A 716 -38.51 -5.15 -15.13
C GLY A 716 -38.91 -6.53 -14.62
N GLN A 717 -38.60 -6.76 -13.33
CA GLN A 717 -39.00 -7.97 -12.60
C GLN A 717 -40.47 -8.33 -12.88
N VAL A 718 -40.73 -9.63 -13.07
CA VAL A 718 -42.10 -10.15 -13.09
C VAL A 718 -42.67 -10.09 -11.67
N THR A 719 -43.26 -8.95 -11.32
CA THR A 719 -44.29 -8.87 -10.29
C THR A 719 -45.60 -9.35 -10.88
N SER A 720 -46.11 -10.51 -10.46
CA SER A 720 -47.51 -10.83 -10.69
C SER A 720 -48.37 -9.86 -9.88
N THR A 721 -49.22 -9.12 -10.59
CA THR A 721 -50.14 -8.13 -10.03
C THR A 721 -51.35 -8.81 -9.37
N ASP A 722 -51.89 -8.19 -8.31
CA ASP A 722 -53.31 -7.80 -8.17
C ASP A 722 -53.70 -7.59 -6.68
N VAL A 723 -54.57 -6.65 -6.28
CA VAL A 723 -54.98 -5.32 -6.82
C VAL A 723 -55.77 -4.66 -5.65
N SER A 724 -55.36 -3.52 -5.05
CA SER A 724 -55.49 -2.09 -5.47
C SER A 724 -56.81 -1.41 -5.03
N VAL A 725 -56.89 -0.07 -5.20
CA VAL A 725 -58.08 0.82 -5.05
C VAL A 725 -58.48 1.14 -3.59
N ALA A 726 -58.73 2.38 -3.13
CA ALA A 726 -58.52 3.78 -3.58
C ALA A 726 -58.49 4.69 -2.30
N SER A 727 -58.32 6.02 -2.26
CA SER A 727 -58.57 7.17 -3.16
C SER A 727 -57.53 8.28 -2.88
N GLU A 728 -57.14 9.21 -3.77
CA GLU A 728 -57.92 10.29 -4.43
C GLU A 728 -58.68 11.23 -3.47
N SER A 729 -58.67 12.57 -3.60
CA SER A 729 -57.89 13.49 -4.47
C SER A 729 -58.16 14.98 -4.14
N LYS A 730 -57.19 15.90 -4.38
CA LYS A 730 -57.35 17.32 -4.78
C LYS A 730 -58.17 18.31 -3.87
N SER A 731 -58.05 19.64 -3.94
CA SER A 731 -57.10 20.61 -4.57
C SER A 731 -57.33 22.02 -4.00
N GLU A 732 -56.38 22.96 -4.18
CA GLU A 732 -56.54 24.43 -4.08
C GLU A 732 -56.88 25.02 -2.68
N GLU A 733 -56.60 26.28 -2.31
CA GLU A 733 -55.55 27.25 -2.69
C GLU A 733 -55.44 28.35 -1.57
N SER A 734 -54.30 29.06 -1.49
CA SER A 734 -54.10 30.39 -0.86
C SER A 734 -53.98 30.56 0.68
N ALA A 735 -52.78 31.04 1.07
CA ALA A 735 -52.48 32.20 1.95
C ALA A 735 -52.89 32.31 3.45
N ALA A 736 -51.99 32.99 4.18
CA ALA A 736 -52.20 33.82 5.39
C ALA A 736 -52.33 33.20 6.82
N SER A 737 -51.17 32.91 7.43
CA SER A 737 -50.73 33.41 8.77
C SER A 737 -51.51 33.10 10.09
N TYR A 738 -50.87 33.51 11.21
CA TYR A 738 -51.32 33.58 12.62
C TYR A 738 -51.75 32.30 13.38
N GLU A 739 -50.79 31.79 14.15
CA GLU A 739 -50.78 31.50 15.61
C GLU A 739 -52.06 31.27 16.45
N GLU A 740 -51.82 30.46 17.50
CA GLU A 740 -52.47 30.38 18.82
C GLU A 740 -53.82 29.64 19.04
N LEU A 741 -53.72 28.58 19.88
CA LEU A 741 -54.64 28.17 20.97
C LEU A 741 -56.05 27.62 20.59
N THR A 742 -56.74 26.77 21.38
CA THR A 742 -56.45 26.12 22.69
C THR A 742 -57.24 24.79 22.86
N GLU A 743 -56.83 23.97 23.82
CA GLU A 743 -57.64 23.14 24.76
C GLU A 743 -58.73 22.14 24.31
N SER A 744 -58.68 20.95 24.97
CA SER A 744 -59.83 20.24 25.59
C SER A 744 -60.82 19.46 24.68
N ASP A 745 -61.46 18.36 25.11
CA ASP A 745 -61.15 17.46 26.24
C ASP A 745 -61.83 16.08 26.13
N THR A 746 -61.49 15.19 27.08
CA THR A 746 -62.33 14.13 27.70
C THR A 746 -63.18 13.16 26.83
N ASP A 747 -62.77 11.89 26.90
CA ASP A 747 -63.50 10.79 27.57
C ASP A 747 -64.37 9.74 26.84
N GLU A 748 -64.44 8.59 27.54
CA GLU A 748 -65.49 7.55 27.59
C GLU A 748 -65.76 6.63 26.37
N GLN A 749 -66.17 5.36 26.53
CA GLN A 749 -65.91 4.35 27.59
C GLN A 749 -66.31 2.94 27.06
N GLU A 750 -66.49 1.95 27.96
CA GLU A 750 -67.07 0.60 27.77
C GLU A 750 -66.28 -0.37 26.85
N GLU A 751 -65.60 -1.40 27.38
CA GLU A 751 -66.07 -2.64 28.04
C GLU A 751 -66.31 -3.82 27.06
N GLY A 752 -65.89 -5.04 27.45
CA GLY A 752 -65.89 -6.22 26.57
C GLY A 752 -65.06 -7.41 27.09
N ILE A 753 -65.26 -7.79 28.36
CA ILE A 753 -64.46 -8.79 29.10
C ILE A 753 -64.69 -10.23 28.57
N VAL A 754 -63.67 -11.11 28.62
CA VAL A 754 -63.69 -12.52 29.17
C VAL A 754 -62.57 -13.45 28.64
N ASN A 755 -61.60 -13.72 29.53
CA ASN A 755 -60.85 -14.96 29.83
C ASN A 755 -60.14 -15.85 28.75
N GLY A 756 -58.95 -16.37 29.14
CA GLY A 756 -58.14 -17.38 28.41
C GLY A 756 -58.45 -18.85 28.78
N PRO A 757 -57.48 -19.80 28.96
CA PRO A 757 -56.09 -19.58 29.42
C PRO A 757 -54.97 -20.44 28.73
N VAL A 758 -53.74 -20.29 29.27
CA VAL A 758 -52.47 -21.02 29.05
C VAL A 758 -52.52 -22.47 29.60
N PRO A 759 -52.00 -23.53 28.92
CA PRO A 759 -50.59 -24.02 29.03
C PRO A 759 -50.01 -24.64 27.72
N ALA A 760 -48.80 -25.22 27.61
CA ALA A 760 -47.43 -25.08 28.16
C ALA A 760 -46.65 -26.42 27.91
N ALA A 761 -45.30 -26.40 27.83
CA ALA A 761 -44.39 -27.58 27.82
C ALA A 761 -44.48 -28.56 26.60
N SER A 762 -43.55 -29.49 26.32
CA SER A 762 -42.07 -29.57 26.51
C SER A 762 -41.45 -30.78 25.76
N SER A 763 -40.17 -30.68 25.39
CA SER A 763 -39.11 -31.74 25.30
C SER A 763 -39.42 -33.21 24.89
N SER A 764 -38.70 -33.71 23.88
CA SER A 764 -38.08 -35.06 23.82
C SER A 764 -37.09 -35.12 22.63
N THR A 765 -35.79 -35.45 22.68
CA THR A 765 -34.88 -36.44 23.34
C THR A 765 -34.43 -37.60 22.43
N LEU A 766 -33.11 -37.62 22.19
CA LEU A 766 -32.21 -38.80 22.06
C LEU A 766 -32.44 -39.84 20.95
N PHE A 767 -31.36 -40.18 20.24
CA PHE A 767 -30.59 -41.39 20.59
C PHE A 767 -29.12 -41.30 20.18
N ALA A 768 -28.27 -42.18 20.75
CA ALA A 768 -26.82 -42.19 20.54
C ALA A 768 -26.33 -43.53 19.94
N GLY A 769 -25.12 -43.53 19.38
CA GLY A 769 -24.47 -44.75 18.87
C GLY A 769 -22.98 -44.52 18.61
N ALA A 770 -22.13 -45.01 19.51
CA ALA A 770 -20.67 -44.94 19.40
C ALA A 770 -20.05 -46.32 19.70
N SER A 771 -18.91 -46.62 19.08
CA SER A 771 -18.06 -47.76 19.42
C SER A 771 -16.61 -47.48 19.00
N ILE A 772 -15.64 -47.99 19.79
CA ILE A 772 -14.22 -47.62 19.76
C ILE A 772 -13.34 -48.88 19.62
N SER A 773 -12.20 -48.78 18.93
CA SER A 773 -10.96 -49.59 19.05
C SER A 773 -9.94 -48.95 18.10
N GLU A 774 -8.77 -48.36 18.43
CA GLU A 774 -7.80 -48.42 19.54
C GLU A 774 -6.61 -49.39 19.34
N SER A 775 -5.39 -48.89 19.63
CA SER A 775 -4.10 -49.61 19.83
C SER A 775 -3.38 -50.23 18.60
N ALA A 776 -2.03 -50.31 18.56
CA ALA A 776 -0.98 -49.65 19.36
C ALA A 776 0.44 -49.70 18.71
N ILE A 777 1.28 -48.74 19.10
CA ILE A 777 2.74 -48.79 19.42
C ILE A 777 3.65 -49.82 18.72
N ALA A 778 4.72 -49.33 18.07
CA ALA A 778 6.09 -49.87 18.18
C ALA A 778 7.13 -48.83 17.69
N ALA A 779 8.38 -48.92 18.16
CA ALA A 779 9.49 -48.05 17.74
C ALA A 779 10.80 -48.85 17.65
N GLN A 780 11.74 -48.43 16.78
CA GLN A 780 13.18 -48.60 17.01
C GLN A 780 14.07 -47.75 16.09
N SER A 781 15.35 -47.70 16.45
CA SER A 781 16.41 -46.83 15.93
C SER A 781 17.42 -47.56 15.04
N ALA A 782 18.06 -46.85 14.11
CA ALA A 782 19.44 -47.15 13.69
C ALA A 782 20.12 -45.91 13.06
N GLU A 783 21.42 -45.77 13.29
CA GLU A 783 22.27 -44.81 12.60
C GLU A 783 22.73 -45.36 11.24
N ASN A 784 23.17 -44.47 10.34
CA ASN A 784 24.48 -44.67 9.71
C ASN A 784 25.05 -43.37 9.13
N SER A 785 26.37 -43.24 9.20
CA SER A 785 27.11 -42.10 8.66
C SER A 785 27.77 -42.47 7.33
N PHE A 786 28.06 -41.47 6.49
CA PHE A 786 29.18 -41.59 5.55
C PHE A 786 29.82 -40.22 5.29
N GLN A 787 31.11 -40.12 5.60
CA GLN A 787 31.95 -38.99 5.19
C GLN A 787 32.27 -39.08 3.69
N ARG A 788 32.54 -37.93 3.06
CA ARG A 788 33.46 -37.91 1.91
C ARG A 788 34.33 -36.66 1.91
N THR A 789 35.57 -36.86 1.48
CA THR A 789 36.71 -35.99 1.81
C THR A 789 36.94 -34.88 0.77
N MET A 790 37.55 -33.79 1.23
CA MET A 790 38.22 -32.79 0.38
C MET A 790 39.23 -33.43 -0.59
N PRO A 791 39.56 -32.73 -1.68
CA PRO A 791 40.93 -32.23 -1.82
C PRO A 791 40.99 -30.70 -1.91
N SER A 792 42.21 -30.14 -1.81
CA SER A 792 42.46 -28.71 -1.56
C SER A 792 43.52 -28.11 -2.48
N LEU A 793 43.59 -26.78 -2.49
CA LEU A 793 44.72 -25.93 -2.96
C LEU A 793 44.94 -25.87 -4.49
N PRO A 794 45.68 -24.86 -5.03
CA PRO A 794 46.52 -23.86 -4.32
C PRO A 794 46.16 -22.38 -4.54
N GLU A 795 46.89 -21.51 -3.83
CA GLU A 795 46.84 -20.06 -3.89
C GLU A 795 47.34 -19.46 -5.23
N THR A 796 46.90 -18.24 -5.55
CA THR A 796 47.76 -17.25 -6.26
C THR A 796 47.67 -15.87 -5.61
N LYS A 797 48.79 -15.37 -5.10
CA LYS A 797 48.97 -13.99 -4.57
C LYS A 797 49.48 -13.03 -5.66
N ARG A 798 48.91 -11.82 -5.74
CA ARG A 798 49.55 -10.51 -6.08
C ARG A 798 48.49 -9.40 -5.92
N LEU A 799 48.69 -8.37 -5.09
CA LEU A 799 49.55 -7.17 -5.26
C LEU A 799 49.11 -6.26 -6.42
N GLY A 800 48.54 -5.08 -6.10
CA GLY A 800 48.16 -4.05 -7.09
C GLY A 800 47.27 -2.91 -6.56
N LYS A 801 47.86 -1.91 -5.89
CA LYS A 801 47.29 -0.56 -5.68
C LYS A 801 48.20 0.44 -6.44
N PRO A 802 47.77 1.68 -6.73
CA PRO A 802 46.44 2.13 -7.17
C PRO A 802 46.52 3.05 -8.42
N ARG A 803 45.38 3.50 -8.93
CA ARG A 803 45.17 4.87 -9.40
C ARG A 803 43.76 5.32 -9.02
#